data_AF-A0A7Y6YBE2-F1
#
_entry.id   AF-A0A7Y6YBE2-F1
#
_cell.length_a   1.000
_cell.length_b   1.000
_cell.length_c   1.000
_cell.angle_alpha   90.00
_cell.angle_beta   90.00
_cell.angle_gamma   90.00
#
_symmetry.space_group_name_H-M   'P 1'
#
loop_
_entity.id
_entity.type
_entity.pdbx_description
1 polymer ?
#
loop_
_entity_poly.entity_id
_entity_poly.type
_entity_poly.pdbx_seq_one_letter_code
_entity_poly.pdbx_strand_id
1 'polypeptide(L)'
;MSPRLALANEAAPLRFLGNENYKPLLFRVDGAPVGLTYDLVTTIFEAADLSAEVELMNWSQAQNMVKQGEADGLVQINKSPERLKIFDFTAPVLQSEFSIFSASDNFEISQFSHLAGQRVGSEAQGYARALLERDPAISIVTIPSWEVGFRMISRGELDALVTEKWVGEYVLSESEIKGIKVSPFPVEISTTHIAVPKGRTDLVDALNTGIQLTEESGRKAAILGKWRGEAITYLTRESIEANETRKKLIVLMALMLFALIFLVGAVLNQRRRLSQKSRELALWNEGLEKKVFERTNLLSRANAELQETSDALRDKTKSLEAAVTVRDQLVSELKLKTGELYKTSIHDASTGLLNTLGLKMQTPASSTSVLLPGFSGSKGAAFFLRLRNVDEIKRQLSHEVAAEYLRNFSDKLLSLLPQHSVVASTGENTYCVLVTRADIASARQVLEGVIGSEISIGDLLLPIEGTLVLVVYGEEMSLEDLLNTGSDALNEAIKLKRTFFEYLPGIADTGESNLKYASQISRALENDEFELYFQPKVRLEGTSLSVVGAEALVRWNHPEEGLLSPARFIDIVEASSSRQRFTLGLVQEAAKASRRLRDLGHSIPISINFSGYDSADLKVMSALYSSIAEFGLEAGDIEIEMLETETSVELETIARSMGALRELGVSIAIDDFGTGQSSLAYLANLPVDAVKIDRSLVSFVDQSDKKQAVLEAVKSMSERFGWKLVAEGVEREEELALCREIGIHQAQGYLFSPPVPLSDFIEFVAAAELEISHC
;
A
#
# COMPACT_ATOMS: atom_id res chain seq x y z
N MET A 1 47.84 -0.67 37.18
CA MET A 1 47.78 0.70 36.60
C MET A 1 49.12 1.00 35.97
N SER A 2 49.20 0.93 34.64
CA SER A 2 50.43 1.19 33.90
C SER A 2 50.81 2.68 34.00
N PRO A 3 52.09 3.01 34.25
CA PRO A 3 52.51 4.38 34.45
C PRO A 3 52.65 5.11 33.11
N ARG A 4 51.98 6.26 33.02
CA ARG A 4 52.21 7.31 32.02
C ARG A 4 53.70 7.61 31.90
N LEU A 5 54.29 7.36 30.74
CA LEU A 5 55.55 7.97 30.34
C LEU A 5 55.23 9.38 29.82
N ALA A 6 55.42 10.36 30.68
CA ALA A 6 55.65 11.74 30.27
C ALA A 6 57.13 11.86 29.89
N LEU A 7 57.41 11.89 28.59
CA LEU A 7 58.64 12.46 28.04
C LEU A 7 58.24 13.31 26.83
N ALA A 8 58.04 14.60 27.11
CA ALA A 8 58.09 15.64 26.09
C ALA A 8 59.47 15.57 25.41
N ASN A 9 59.47 15.30 24.12
CA ASN A 9 60.64 15.48 23.26
C ASN A 9 60.29 16.60 22.28
N GLU A 10 61.04 17.70 22.36
CA GLU A 10 61.09 18.80 21.38
C GLU A 10 61.68 18.30 20.04
N ALA A 11 61.06 17.28 19.44
CA ALA A 11 61.34 16.90 18.07
C ALA A 11 60.55 17.84 17.15
N ALA A 12 61.20 18.37 16.12
CA ALA A 12 60.50 19.08 15.06
C ALA A 12 59.36 18.18 14.52
N PRO A 13 58.18 18.76 14.19
CA PRO A 13 57.06 17.97 13.69
C PRO A 13 57.48 17.18 12.45
N LEU A 14 57.02 15.92 12.37
CA LEU A 14 57.24 15.07 11.20
C LEU A 14 56.65 15.75 9.97
N ARG A 15 57.40 15.77 8.88
CA ARG A 15 57.01 16.54 7.70
C ARG A 15 56.49 15.60 6.62
N PHE A 16 55.18 15.64 6.37
CA PHE A 16 54.53 14.85 5.33
C PHE A 16 54.17 15.71 4.12
N LEU A 17 54.35 15.17 2.93
CA LEU A 17 54.14 15.90 1.67
C LEU A 17 52.95 15.36 0.88
N GLY A 18 52.18 16.26 0.28
CA GLY A 18 51.03 15.96 -0.56
C GLY A 18 51.07 16.70 -1.91
N ASN A 19 50.29 16.21 -2.87
CA ASN A 19 50.11 16.88 -4.15
C ASN A 19 49.13 18.06 -4.00
N GLU A 20 49.51 19.26 -4.42
CA GLU A 20 48.67 20.46 -4.31
C GLU A 20 47.53 20.55 -5.35
N ASN A 21 47.61 19.78 -6.44
CA ASN A 21 46.68 19.85 -7.57
C ASN A 21 45.71 18.67 -7.64
N TYR A 22 45.16 18.24 -6.50
CA TYR A 22 44.32 17.03 -6.44
C TYR A 22 42.99 17.26 -5.72
N LYS A 23 42.18 18.19 -6.22
CA LYS A 23 40.84 18.51 -5.66
C LYS A 23 39.84 17.35 -5.87
N PRO A 24 38.98 17.01 -4.89
CA PRO A 24 38.83 17.59 -3.55
C PRO A 24 39.70 16.89 -2.49
N LEU A 25 40.60 16.00 -2.90
CA LEU A 25 41.37 15.15 -2.00
C LEU A 25 42.46 15.92 -1.24
N LEU A 26 43.25 16.74 -1.94
CA LEU A 26 44.29 17.62 -1.39
C LEU A 26 44.47 18.86 -2.28
N PHE A 27 44.29 20.05 -1.71
CA PHE A 27 44.46 21.34 -2.39
C PHE A 27 44.63 22.48 -1.39
N ARG A 28 44.77 23.72 -1.89
CA ARG A 28 44.87 24.93 -1.05
C ARG A 28 43.64 25.82 -1.16
N VAL A 29 43.21 26.37 -0.02
CA VAL A 29 42.27 27.50 0.09
C VAL A 29 42.94 28.56 0.95
N ASP A 30 43.05 29.79 0.43
CA ASP A 30 43.73 30.92 1.09
C ASP A 30 45.14 30.60 1.60
N GLY A 31 45.86 29.73 0.87
CA GLY A 31 47.21 29.29 1.21
C GLY A 31 47.27 28.12 2.21
N ALA A 32 46.18 27.77 2.89
CA ALA A 32 46.13 26.64 3.82
C ALA A 32 45.80 25.32 3.10
N PRO A 33 46.42 24.19 3.50
CA PRO A 33 46.08 22.87 2.97
C PRO A 33 44.68 22.44 3.45
N VAL A 34 43.86 21.97 2.51
CA VAL A 34 42.51 21.44 2.75
C VAL A 34 42.25 20.24 1.83
N GLY A 35 41.25 19.42 2.17
CA GLY A 35 40.80 18.32 1.32
C GLY A 35 40.41 17.08 2.12
N LEU A 36 39.71 16.15 1.46
CA LEU A 36 39.28 14.90 2.08
C LEU A 36 40.47 14.10 2.65
N THR A 37 41.53 13.95 1.85
CA THR A 37 42.70 13.23 2.32
C THR A 37 43.42 14.02 3.39
N TYR A 38 43.52 15.36 3.28
CA TYR A 38 44.10 16.20 4.33
C TYR A 38 43.41 15.98 5.68
N ASP A 39 42.08 16.10 5.74
CA ASP A 39 41.30 15.89 6.97
C ASP A 39 41.49 14.47 7.53
N LEU A 40 41.59 13.45 6.64
CA LEU A 40 41.85 12.07 7.05
C LEU A 40 43.25 11.90 7.67
N VAL A 41 44.32 12.37 7.02
CA VAL A 41 45.68 12.19 7.56
C VAL A 41 45.91 12.97 8.84
N THR A 42 45.41 14.21 8.95
CA THR A 42 45.57 14.97 10.18
C THR A 42 44.85 14.29 11.35
N THR A 43 43.66 13.74 11.10
CA THR A 43 42.93 12.96 12.11
C THR A 43 43.67 11.68 12.48
N ILE A 44 44.31 11.01 11.52
CA ILE A 44 45.15 9.83 11.77
C ILE A 44 46.37 10.21 12.62
N PHE A 45 47.02 11.33 12.34
CA PHE A 45 48.18 11.81 13.13
C PHE A 45 47.77 12.14 14.56
N GLU A 46 46.65 12.82 14.76
CA GLU A 46 46.08 13.09 16.08
C GLU A 46 45.75 11.79 16.83
N ALA A 47 45.12 10.83 16.17
CA ALA A 47 44.77 9.54 16.78
C ALA A 47 46.01 8.70 17.13
N ALA A 48 47.10 8.85 16.37
CA ALA A 48 48.38 8.19 16.61
C ALA A 48 49.27 8.93 17.63
N ASP A 49 48.82 10.08 18.18
CA ASP A 49 49.63 10.97 19.04
C ASP A 49 50.96 11.40 18.36
N LEU A 50 50.90 11.66 17.05
CA LEU A 50 52.04 12.08 16.24
C LEU A 50 52.00 13.60 16.00
N SER A 51 53.07 14.29 16.39
CA SER A 51 53.30 15.68 15.98
C SER A 51 53.78 15.72 14.53
N ALA A 52 52.87 16.03 13.60
CA ALA A 52 53.12 15.99 12.15
C ALA A 52 52.41 17.13 11.41
N GLU A 53 53.03 17.62 10.34
CA GLU A 53 52.50 18.67 9.47
C GLU A 53 52.42 18.18 8.02
N VAL A 54 51.41 18.65 7.28
CA VAL A 54 51.22 18.34 5.86
C VAL A 54 51.51 19.55 4.98
N GLU A 55 52.48 19.43 4.09
CA GLU A 55 52.85 20.47 3.12
C GLU A 55 52.49 20.03 1.69
N LEU A 56 51.86 20.93 0.94
CA LEU A 56 51.43 20.66 -0.43
C LEU A 56 52.37 21.30 -1.45
N MET A 57 52.78 20.53 -2.44
CA MET A 57 53.66 20.98 -3.51
C MET A 57 53.44 20.14 -4.78
N ASN A 58 54.26 20.38 -5.81
CA ASN A 58 54.26 19.56 -7.01
C ASN A 58 54.57 18.08 -6.68
N TRP A 59 53.81 17.17 -7.26
CA TRP A 59 53.89 15.74 -6.94
C TRP A 59 55.26 15.09 -7.21
N SER A 60 55.96 15.51 -8.28
CA SER A 60 57.28 14.98 -8.59
C SER A 60 58.33 15.46 -7.59
N GLN A 61 58.19 16.71 -7.12
CA GLN A 61 59.05 17.28 -6.07
C GLN A 61 58.83 16.57 -4.74
N ALA A 62 57.57 16.38 -4.32
CA ALA A 62 57.22 15.69 -3.07
C ALA A 62 57.84 14.28 -3.00
N GLN A 63 57.69 13.49 -4.06
CA GLN A 63 58.27 12.14 -4.12
C GLN A 63 59.80 12.15 -4.04
N ASN A 64 60.47 13.09 -4.70
CA ASN A 64 61.92 13.19 -4.68
C ASN A 64 62.45 13.60 -3.30
N MET A 65 61.79 14.55 -2.63
CA MET A 65 62.18 15.00 -1.29
C MET A 65 62.07 13.86 -0.26
N VAL A 66 60.96 13.11 -0.25
CA VAL A 66 60.80 11.96 0.66
C VAL A 66 61.82 10.86 0.32
N LYS A 67 62.07 10.60 -0.97
CA LYS A 67 63.08 9.63 -1.42
C LYS A 67 64.51 10.01 -1.00
N GLN A 68 64.82 11.30 -0.92
CA GLN A 68 66.11 11.84 -0.49
C GLN A 68 66.23 11.96 1.04
N GLY A 69 65.14 11.70 1.78
CA GLY A 69 65.09 11.82 3.23
C GLY A 69 64.91 13.27 3.73
N GLU A 70 64.49 14.19 2.86
CA GLU A 70 64.21 15.60 3.21
C GLU A 70 62.83 15.81 3.85
N ALA A 71 61.99 14.76 3.86
CA ALA A 71 60.67 14.71 4.47
C ALA A 71 60.35 13.27 4.93
N ASP A 72 59.43 13.13 5.89
CA ASP A 72 59.15 11.87 6.59
C ASP A 72 58.13 10.97 5.89
N GLY A 73 57.30 11.51 4.99
CA GLY A 73 56.37 10.69 4.25
C GLY A 73 55.52 11.41 3.21
N LEU A 74 54.74 10.61 2.47
CA LEU A 74 53.76 11.03 1.48
C LEU A 74 52.37 10.65 1.99
N VAL A 75 51.44 11.61 2.04
CA VAL A 75 50.11 11.40 2.64
C VAL A 75 49.14 10.63 1.75
N GLN A 76 49.39 10.59 0.43
CA GLN A 76 48.48 9.98 -0.52
C GLN A 76 49.25 9.32 -1.67
N ILE A 77 49.36 7.99 -1.64
CA ILE A 77 50.05 7.26 -2.71
C ILE A 77 49.55 5.82 -2.86
N ASN A 78 49.37 5.40 -4.11
CA ASN A 78 49.02 4.02 -4.45
C ASN A 78 50.29 3.15 -4.50
N LYS A 79 50.18 1.90 -4.04
CA LYS A 79 51.25 0.91 -4.13
C LYS A 79 51.53 0.57 -5.60
N SER A 80 52.81 0.47 -5.96
CA SER A 80 53.26 -0.15 -7.21
C SER A 80 54.52 -0.99 -6.96
N PRO A 81 54.84 -1.96 -7.84
CA PRO A 81 56.05 -2.76 -7.71
C PRO A 81 57.34 -1.93 -7.62
N GLU A 82 57.41 -0.79 -8.29
CA GLU A 82 58.54 0.15 -8.23
C GLU A 82 58.59 0.87 -6.89
N ARG A 83 57.45 1.32 -6.38
CA ARG A 83 57.37 2.09 -5.13
C ARG A 83 57.62 1.23 -3.89
N LEU A 84 57.22 -0.04 -3.91
CA LEU A 84 57.53 -1.01 -2.85
C LEU A 84 59.05 -1.23 -2.66
N LYS A 85 59.87 -0.85 -3.65
CA LYS A 85 61.34 -0.90 -3.53
C LYS A 85 61.91 0.27 -2.72
N ILE A 86 61.21 1.40 -2.67
CA ILE A 86 61.71 2.68 -2.13
C ILE A 86 60.95 3.18 -0.90
N PHE A 87 59.71 2.73 -0.67
CA PHE A 87 58.89 3.15 0.46
C PHE A 87 58.30 1.95 1.20
N ASP A 88 58.07 2.14 2.50
CA ASP A 88 57.14 1.32 3.28
C ASP A 88 55.78 2.02 3.35
N PHE A 89 54.72 1.24 3.49
CA PHE A 89 53.35 1.72 3.36
C PHE A 89 52.50 1.28 4.55
N THR A 90 51.60 2.16 4.97
CA THR A 90 50.57 1.86 5.97
C THR A 90 49.54 0.85 5.45
N ALA A 91 48.57 0.53 6.30
CA ALA A 91 47.26 0.02 5.93
C ALA A 91 46.52 1.03 5.02
N PRO A 92 45.52 0.58 4.24
CA PRO A 92 44.74 1.45 3.36
C PRO A 92 44.07 2.60 4.13
N VAL A 93 44.28 3.83 3.66
CA VAL A 93 43.63 5.03 4.22
C VAL A 93 42.30 5.29 3.53
N LEU A 94 42.28 5.22 2.20
CA LEU A 94 41.10 5.50 1.37
C LEU A 94 41.07 4.52 0.19
N GLN A 95 39.86 4.09 -0.18
CA GLN A 95 39.61 3.37 -1.42
C GLN A 95 39.34 4.39 -2.53
N SER A 96 40.11 4.32 -3.61
CA SER A 96 40.01 5.19 -4.79
C SER A 96 39.44 4.41 -5.96
N GLU A 97 38.37 4.94 -6.54
CA GLU A 97 37.70 4.37 -7.71
C GLU A 97 38.13 5.15 -8.95
N PHE A 98 38.89 4.53 -9.86
CA PHE A 98 39.19 5.15 -11.14
C PHE A 98 38.07 4.85 -12.11
N SER A 99 37.37 5.86 -12.59
CA SER A 99 36.16 5.72 -13.39
C SER A 99 36.30 6.37 -14.76
N ILE A 100 35.51 5.88 -15.72
CA ILE A 100 35.43 6.45 -17.05
C ILE A 100 34.36 7.54 -17.04
N PHE A 101 34.70 8.71 -17.56
CA PHE A 101 33.79 9.80 -17.82
C PHE A 101 33.67 9.98 -19.34
N SER A 102 32.46 10.07 -19.87
CA SER A 102 32.19 10.17 -21.30
C SER A 102 30.96 11.03 -21.56
N ALA A 103 30.71 11.40 -22.82
CA ALA A 103 29.51 12.14 -23.19
C ALA A 103 28.24 11.32 -22.85
N SER A 104 27.18 11.97 -22.38
CA SER A 104 25.96 11.31 -21.92
C SER A 104 25.24 10.53 -23.01
N ASP A 105 25.40 10.92 -24.27
CA ASP A 105 24.87 10.28 -25.46
C ASP A 105 25.77 9.16 -26.03
N ASN A 106 27.00 9.01 -25.54
CA ASN A 106 27.93 7.98 -25.98
C ASN A 106 27.73 6.66 -25.22
N PHE A 107 26.79 5.81 -25.65
CA PHE A 107 26.45 4.54 -25.00
C PHE A 107 27.51 3.44 -25.12
N GLU A 108 28.48 3.59 -26.02
CA GLU A 108 29.47 2.55 -26.30
C GLU A 108 30.56 2.48 -25.22
N ILE A 109 30.86 3.60 -24.53
CA ILE A 109 31.95 3.65 -23.56
C ILE A 109 31.42 3.51 -22.13
N SER A 110 31.64 2.32 -21.54
CA SER A 110 31.16 1.96 -20.18
C SER A 110 32.08 1.02 -19.41
N GLN A 111 33.13 0.47 -20.04
CA GLN A 111 34.11 -0.39 -19.39
C GLN A 111 35.47 -0.21 -20.07
N PHE A 112 36.55 -0.61 -19.38
CA PHE A 112 37.92 -0.34 -19.83
C PHE A 112 38.22 -0.88 -21.23
N SER A 113 37.70 -2.05 -21.59
CA SER A 113 37.88 -2.65 -22.92
C SER A 113 37.29 -1.83 -24.07
N HIS A 114 36.35 -0.92 -23.79
CA HIS A 114 35.74 -0.05 -24.81
C HIS A 114 36.58 1.19 -25.11
N LEU A 115 37.67 1.41 -24.38
CA LEU A 115 38.59 2.53 -24.60
C LEU A 115 39.55 2.27 -25.76
N ALA A 116 39.69 1.03 -26.21
CA ALA A 116 40.52 0.67 -27.36
C ALA A 116 40.05 1.42 -28.62
N GLY A 117 40.96 2.14 -29.27
CA GLY A 117 40.69 2.99 -30.43
C GLY A 117 40.11 4.38 -30.12
N GLN A 118 39.81 4.68 -28.86
CA GLN A 118 39.22 5.96 -28.45
C GLN A 118 40.27 6.99 -28.04
N ARG A 119 39.95 8.29 -28.18
CA ARG A 119 40.76 9.40 -27.65
C ARG A 119 40.43 9.61 -26.18
N VAL A 120 41.31 9.14 -25.31
CA VAL A 120 41.08 9.17 -23.86
C VAL A 120 41.97 10.20 -23.20
N GLY A 121 41.37 11.18 -22.53
CA GLY A 121 42.08 12.19 -21.76
C GLY A 121 42.70 11.62 -20.48
N SER A 122 43.91 12.06 -20.15
CA SER A 122 44.55 11.86 -18.85
C SER A 122 45.60 12.94 -18.61
N GLU A 123 45.96 13.19 -17.36
CA GLU A 123 47.18 13.94 -17.05
C GLU A 123 48.44 13.25 -17.62
N ALA A 124 49.52 14.01 -17.75
CA ALA A 124 50.79 13.53 -18.32
C ALA A 124 51.46 12.42 -17.49
N GLN A 125 51.16 12.37 -16.18
CA GLN A 125 51.69 11.42 -15.22
C GLN A 125 50.58 11.03 -14.24
N GLY A 126 50.81 10.01 -13.41
CA GLY A 126 49.86 9.59 -12.38
C GLY A 126 49.27 8.20 -12.63
N TYR A 127 48.38 7.76 -11.73
CA TYR A 127 47.86 6.40 -11.78
C TYR A 127 46.95 6.16 -12.98
N ALA A 128 46.01 7.07 -13.26
CA ALA A 128 45.13 6.99 -14.42
C ALA A 128 45.91 6.86 -15.74
N ARG A 129 47.02 7.61 -15.88
CA ARG A 129 47.93 7.50 -17.02
C ARG A 129 48.53 6.09 -17.14
N ALA A 130 49.06 5.56 -16.04
CA ALA A 130 49.64 4.22 -16.00
C ALA A 130 48.61 3.11 -16.27
N LEU A 131 47.33 3.32 -15.90
CA LEU A 131 46.24 2.39 -16.24
C LEU A 131 45.99 2.34 -17.75
N LEU A 132 45.90 3.50 -18.39
CA LEU A 132 45.64 3.60 -19.82
C LEU A 132 46.82 3.05 -20.66
N GLU A 133 48.06 3.22 -20.19
CA GLU A 133 49.26 2.69 -20.87
C GLU A 133 49.35 1.16 -20.89
N ARG A 134 48.50 0.45 -20.13
CA ARG A 134 48.41 -1.02 -20.18
C ARG A 134 47.86 -1.54 -21.50
N ASP A 135 47.09 -0.73 -22.23
CA ASP A 135 46.53 -1.09 -23.53
C ASP A 135 47.03 -0.13 -24.63
N PRO A 136 47.94 -0.59 -25.51
CA PRO A 136 48.49 0.26 -26.57
C PRO A 136 47.46 0.66 -27.64
N ALA A 137 46.27 0.05 -27.66
CA ALA A 137 45.20 0.43 -28.58
C ALA A 137 44.50 1.74 -28.18
N ILE A 138 44.71 2.24 -26.95
CA ILE A 138 44.09 3.47 -26.46
C ILE A 138 44.88 4.71 -26.95
N SER A 139 44.21 5.66 -27.59
CA SER A 139 44.84 6.93 -28.00
C SER A 139 44.81 7.93 -26.85
N ILE A 140 45.83 7.91 -25.99
CA ILE A 140 45.88 8.76 -24.79
C ILE A 140 46.23 10.21 -25.15
N VAL A 141 45.37 11.16 -24.78
CA VAL A 141 45.56 12.61 -24.98
C VAL A 141 45.90 13.26 -23.64
N THR A 142 47.00 14.01 -23.59
CA THR A 142 47.39 14.75 -22.39
C THR A 142 46.53 16.01 -22.24
N ILE A 143 45.82 16.12 -21.12
CA ILE A 143 44.98 17.28 -20.80
C ILE A 143 45.69 18.29 -19.87
N PRO A 144 45.48 19.61 -20.04
CA PRO A 144 46.07 20.63 -19.16
C PRO A 144 45.46 20.67 -17.74
N SER A 145 44.17 20.34 -17.63
CA SER A 145 43.44 20.22 -16.36
C SER A 145 42.20 19.35 -16.56
N TRP A 146 41.64 18.82 -15.46
CA TRP A 146 40.42 18.01 -15.49
C TRP A 146 39.24 18.77 -16.10
N GLU A 147 39.04 20.03 -15.73
CA GLU A 147 37.97 20.88 -16.30
C GLU A 147 38.11 21.04 -17.82
N VAL A 148 39.34 21.30 -18.31
CA VAL A 148 39.59 21.42 -19.74
C VAL A 148 39.28 20.10 -20.44
N GLY A 149 39.69 18.96 -19.85
CA GLY A 149 39.36 17.64 -20.39
C GLY A 149 37.85 17.40 -20.48
N PHE A 150 37.08 17.75 -19.46
CA PHE A 150 35.61 17.61 -19.49
C PHE A 150 34.98 18.49 -20.58
N ARG A 151 35.46 19.73 -20.76
CA ARG A 151 35.01 20.60 -21.87
C ARG A 151 35.37 20.01 -23.24
N MET A 152 36.52 19.34 -23.36
CA MET A 152 36.92 18.64 -24.60
C MET A 152 35.97 17.48 -24.91
N ILE A 153 35.46 16.75 -23.91
CA ILE A 153 34.39 15.75 -24.11
C ILE A 153 33.12 16.42 -24.64
N SER A 154 32.65 17.49 -24.00
CA SER A 154 31.44 18.22 -24.43
C SER A 154 31.54 18.80 -25.85
N ARG A 155 32.76 18.99 -26.38
CA ARG A 155 33.02 19.47 -27.75
C ARG A 155 33.27 18.35 -28.76
N GLY A 156 33.29 17.09 -28.33
CA GLY A 156 33.65 15.95 -29.18
C GLY A 156 35.14 15.86 -29.53
N GLU A 157 36.01 16.57 -28.81
CA GLU A 157 37.47 16.53 -28.97
C GLU A 157 38.10 15.34 -28.24
N LEU A 158 37.45 14.84 -27.18
CA LEU A 158 37.76 13.59 -26.48
C LEU A 158 36.53 12.68 -26.45
N ASP A 159 36.78 11.38 -26.51
CA ASP A 159 35.72 10.37 -26.44
C ASP A 159 35.47 9.95 -24.98
N ALA A 160 36.52 9.98 -24.14
CA ALA A 160 36.42 9.72 -22.71
C ALA A 160 37.56 10.39 -21.89
N LEU A 161 37.38 10.43 -20.57
CA LEU A 161 38.38 10.74 -19.55
C LEU A 161 38.44 9.60 -18.55
N VAL A 162 39.62 9.24 -18.06
CA VAL A 162 39.76 8.35 -16.91
C VAL A 162 40.43 9.09 -15.78
N THR A 163 39.76 9.17 -14.64
CA THR A 163 40.28 9.80 -13.42
C THR A 163 39.68 9.17 -12.18
N GLU A 164 40.21 9.55 -11.02
CA GLU A 164 39.66 9.18 -9.73
C GLU A 164 38.25 9.81 -9.60
N LYS A 165 37.29 9.02 -9.13
CA LYS A 165 35.87 9.36 -9.17
C LYS A 165 35.57 10.62 -8.37
N TRP A 166 36.08 10.75 -7.14
CA TRP A 166 35.90 11.97 -6.33
C TRP A 166 36.43 13.21 -7.05
N VAL A 167 37.57 13.09 -7.73
CA VAL A 167 38.15 14.18 -8.51
C VAL A 167 37.23 14.57 -9.67
N GLY A 168 36.80 13.61 -10.47
CA GLY A 168 35.96 13.88 -11.63
C GLY A 168 34.59 14.44 -11.26
N GLU A 169 33.95 13.86 -10.23
CA GLU A 169 32.63 14.30 -9.75
C GLU A 169 32.68 15.71 -9.15
N TYR A 170 33.70 16.01 -8.35
CA TYR A 170 33.88 17.35 -7.78
C TYR A 170 34.14 18.41 -8.85
N VAL A 171 34.98 18.10 -9.85
CA VAL A 171 35.22 19.04 -10.95
C VAL A 171 33.93 19.29 -11.73
N LEU A 172 33.11 18.26 -11.97
CA LEU A 172 31.82 18.40 -12.64
C LEU A 172 30.76 19.12 -11.79
N SER A 173 30.83 19.06 -10.46
CA SER A 173 29.92 19.82 -9.59
C SER A 173 30.27 21.31 -9.55
N GLU A 174 31.57 21.63 -9.56
CA GLU A 174 32.08 23.02 -9.49
C GLU A 174 32.09 23.72 -10.85
N SER A 175 32.31 22.97 -11.93
CA SER A 175 32.27 23.49 -13.28
C SER A 175 30.89 23.24 -13.87
N GLU A 176 30.19 24.26 -14.37
CA GLU A 176 28.83 24.18 -14.94
C GLU A 176 28.72 23.32 -16.24
N ILE A 177 29.61 22.34 -16.41
CA ILE A 177 29.73 21.42 -17.53
C ILE A 177 28.62 20.37 -17.42
N LYS A 178 27.87 20.21 -18.52
CA LYS A 178 26.74 19.29 -18.63
C LYS A 178 27.01 18.24 -19.72
N GLY A 179 26.18 17.21 -19.74
CA GLY A 179 26.25 16.17 -20.77
C GLY A 179 27.41 15.20 -20.58
N ILE A 180 27.93 15.06 -19.36
CA ILE A 180 28.94 14.08 -18.99
C ILE A 180 28.29 13.03 -18.11
N LYS A 181 28.54 11.75 -18.40
CA LYS A 181 28.16 10.62 -17.56
C LYS A 181 29.40 9.95 -16.98
N VAL A 182 29.20 9.26 -15.87
CA VAL A 182 30.23 8.43 -15.23
C VAL A 182 29.85 6.96 -15.40
N SER A 183 30.83 6.13 -15.74
CA SER A 183 30.66 4.69 -15.79
C SER A 183 30.27 4.17 -14.40
N PRO A 184 29.22 3.34 -14.29
CA PRO A 184 28.86 2.70 -13.02
C PRO A 184 29.88 1.63 -12.60
N PHE A 185 30.71 1.16 -13.54
CA PHE A 185 31.77 0.21 -13.28
C PHE A 185 33.12 0.95 -13.27
N PRO A 186 33.84 0.98 -12.13
CA PRO A 186 35.18 1.57 -12.10
C PRO A 186 36.11 0.74 -12.99
N VAL A 187 37.03 1.42 -13.69
CA VAL A 187 38.15 0.82 -14.41
C VAL A 187 38.99 -0.01 -13.46
N GLU A 188 39.29 0.57 -12.29
CA GLU A 188 40.06 -0.08 -11.26
C GLU A 188 39.70 0.50 -9.89
N ILE A 189 39.62 -0.39 -8.91
CA ILE A 189 39.55 -0.02 -7.50
C ILE A 189 40.95 -0.17 -6.93
N SER A 190 41.51 0.93 -6.44
CA SER A 190 42.83 0.94 -5.82
C SER A 190 42.73 1.45 -4.39
N THR A 191 43.74 1.19 -3.57
CA THR A 191 43.83 1.71 -2.21
C THR A 191 44.99 2.69 -2.10
N THR A 192 44.72 3.86 -1.53
CA THR A 192 45.74 4.85 -1.21
C THR A 192 46.23 4.64 0.21
N HIS A 193 47.51 4.91 0.39
CA HIS A 193 48.22 4.70 1.65
C HIS A 193 49.04 5.93 1.98
N ILE A 194 49.50 6.01 3.22
CA ILE A 194 50.61 6.87 3.60
C ILE A 194 51.89 6.06 3.33
N ALA A 195 52.87 6.69 2.69
CA ALA A 195 54.17 6.07 2.46
C ALA A 195 55.26 6.80 3.23
N VAL A 196 56.21 6.06 3.77
CA VAL A 196 57.39 6.59 4.48
C VAL A 196 58.65 6.01 3.84
N PRO A 197 59.83 6.64 4.03
CA PRO A 197 61.10 6.08 3.58
C PRO A 197 61.29 4.65 4.11
N LYS A 198 61.81 3.78 3.24
CA LYS A 198 61.99 2.37 3.55
C LYS A 198 62.86 2.16 4.80
N GLY A 199 62.42 1.27 5.69
CA GLY A 199 63.06 0.97 6.97
C GLY A 199 62.45 1.71 8.18
N ARG A 200 61.50 2.63 7.98
CA ARG A 200 60.78 3.34 9.06
C ARG A 200 59.55 2.56 9.54
N THR A 201 59.73 1.29 9.92
CA THR A 201 58.62 0.41 10.32
C THR A 201 57.93 0.88 11.60
N ASP A 202 58.68 1.51 12.50
CA ASP A 202 58.17 2.17 13.71
C ASP A 202 57.11 3.24 13.40
N LEU A 203 57.37 4.08 12.39
CA LEU A 203 56.43 5.11 11.95
C LEU A 203 55.22 4.50 11.24
N VAL A 204 55.42 3.43 10.46
CA VAL A 204 54.32 2.68 9.84
C VAL A 204 53.38 2.09 10.90
N ASP A 205 53.92 1.50 11.96
CA ASP A 205 53.12 0.90 13.04
C ASP A 205 52.32 1.94 13.82
N ALA A 206 52.92 3.10 14.12
CA ALA A 206 52.23 4.23 14.74
C ALA A 206 51.08 4.75 13.86
N LEU A 207 51.32 4.94 12.56
CA LEU A 207 50.30 5.38 11.61
C LEU A 207 49.18 4.35 11.44
N ASN A 208 49.50 3.05 11.43
CA ASN A 208 48.49 1.99 11.38
C ASN A 208 47.60 1.99 12.61
N THR A 209 48.18 2.27 13.79
CA THR A 209 47.40 2.44 15.03
C THR A 209 46.46 3.63 14.92
N GLY A 210 46.93 4.77 14.39
CA GLY A 210 46.09 5.94 14.14
C GLY A 210 44.96 5.68 13.14
N ILE A 211 45.22 4.92 12.07
CA ILE A 211 44.21 4.49 11.09
C ILE A 211 43.12 3.67 11.79
N GLN A 212 43.52 2.66 12.57
CA GLN A 212 42.58 1.81 13.30
C GLN A 212 41.71 2.61 14.27
N LEU A 213 42.31 3.48 15.08
CA LEU A 213 41.57 4.32 16.04
C LEU A 213 40.63 5.32 15.35
N THR A 214 41.03 5.85 14.19
CA THR A 214 40.18 6.76 13.39
C THR A 214 38.98 6.03 12.77
N GLU A 215 39.14 4.74 12.45
CA GLU A 215 38.04 3.88 11.99
C GLU A 215 37.10 3.49 13.14
N GLU A 216 37.63 2.98 14.25
CA GLU A 216 36.83 2.52 15.40
C GLU A 216 36.02 3.65 16.05
N SER A 217 36.55 4.88 16.04
CA SER A 217 35.86 6.06 16.58
C SER A 217 34.78 6.63 15.66
N GLY A 218 34.61 6.10 14.44
CA GLY A 218 33.68 6.64 13.44
C GLY A 218 34.11 7.97 12.81
N ARG A 219 35.26 8.54 13.22
CA ARG A 219 35.78 9.82 12.68
C ARG A 219 36.06 9.73 11.18
N LYS A 220 36.56 8.59 10.69
CA LYS A 220 36.72 8.33 9.24
C LYS A 220 35.39 8.48 8.50
N ALA A 221 34.32 7.90 9.03
CA ALA A 221 33.00 7.96 8.42
C ALA A 221 32.43 9.38 8.43
N ALA A 222 32.63 10.15 9.51
CA ALA A 222 32.21 11.54 9.59
C ALA A 222 32.95 12.44 8.58
N ILE A 223 34.27 12.25 8.40
CA ILE A 223 35.06 12.99 7.40
C ILE A 223 34.62 12.60 5.98
N LEU A 224 34.44 11.30 5.72
CA LEU A 224 33.89 10.85 4.44
C LEU A 224 32.50 11.46 4.19
N GLY A 225 31.64 11.56 5.21
CA GLY A 225 30.34 12.21 5.12
C GLY A 225 30.44 13.72 4.83
N LYS A 226 31.36 14.43 5.48
CA LYS A 226 31.61 15.87 5.26
C LYS A 226 32.01 16.18 3.82
N TRP A 227 32.83 15.31 3.21
CA TRP A 227 33.33 15.48 1.84
C TRP A 227 32.49 14.73 0.79
N ARG A 228 31.62 13.81 1.22
CA ARG A 228 30.56 13.21 0.40
C ARG A 228 29.49 14.28 0.19
N GLY A 229 29.69 15.10 -0.84
CA GLY A 229 28.71 16.10 -1.27
C GLY A 229 27.30 15.49 -1.33
N GLU A 230 26.28 16.29 -1.01
CA GLU A 230 24.87 15.91 -1.18
C GLU A 230 24.73 15.19 -2.50
N ALA A 231 24.18 13.97 -2.47
CA ALA A 231 24.15 13.07 -3.60
C ALA A 231 23.72 13.80 -4.87
N ILE A 232 24.69 14.14 -5.75
CA ILE A 232 24.41 14.43 -7.15
C ILE A 232 24.03 13.09 -7.75
N THR A 233 22.80 12.71 -7.46
CA THR A 233 22.12 11.59 -8.07
C THR A 233 22.01 11.99 -9.53
N TYR A 234 22.73 11.28 -10.40
CA TYR A 234 22.82 11.53 -11.83
C TYR A 234 21.46 11.44 -12.50
N LEU A 235 20.72 12.53 -12.45
CA LEU A 235 19.61 12.81 -13.32
C LEU A 235 19.96 14.10 -14.04
N THR A 236 20.64 13.97 -15.17
CA THR A 236 20.67 15.10 -16.10
C THR A 236 19.22 15.45 -16.42
N ARG A 237 18.89 16.73 -16.51
CA ARG A 237 17.53 17.16 -16.88
C ARG A 237 17.03 16.46 -18.16
N GLU A 238 17.96 16.14 -19.07
CA GLU A 238 17.72 15.30 -20.24
C GLU A 238 17.38 13.84 -19.92
N SER A 239 18.01 13.20 -18.91
CA SER A 239 17.65 11.83 -18.53
C SER A 239 16.28 11.77 -17.86
N ILE A 240 15.88 12.80 -17.12
CA ILE A 240 14.52 12.92 -16.58
C ILE A 240 13.52 13.07 -17.72
N GLU A 241 13.74 14.01 -18.64
CA GLU A 241 12.85 14.25 -19.78
C GLU A 241 12.79 13.05 -20.73
N ALA A 242 13.90 12.37 -20.98
CA ALA A 242 13.96 11.15 -21.77
C ALA A 242 13.24 9.98 -21.09
N ASN A 243 13.40 9.81 -19.78
CA ASN A 243 12.73 8.74 -19.04
C ASN A 243 11.22 8.98 -18.95
N GLU A 244 10.78 10.22 -18.75
CA GLU A 244 9.37 10.60 -18.81
C GLU A 244 8.78 10.37 -20.21
N THR A 245 9.52 10.69 -21.26
CA THR A 245 9.10 10.39 -22.64
C THR A 245 9.02 8.88 -22.88
N ARG A 246 9.97 8.11 -22.35
CA ARG A 246 10.00 6.63 -22.47
C ARG A 246 8.85 5.97 -21.72
N LYS A 247 8.54 6.43 -20.50
CA LYS A 247 7.38 5.98 -19.72
C LYS A 247 6.08 6.26 -20.46
N LYS A 248 5.91 7.48 -21.00
CA LYS A 248 4.74 7.83 -21.82
C LYS A 248 4.62 6.93 -23.07
N LEU A 249 5.74 6.61 -23.71
CA LEU A 249 5.75 5.72 -24.87
C LEU A 249 5.37 4.28 -24.50
N ILE A 250 5.86 3.76 -23.36
CA ILE A 250 5.52 2.42 -22.85
C ILE A 250 4.03 2.34 -22.52
N VAL A 251 3.47 3.35 -21.84
CA VAL A 251 2.04 3.42 -21.54
C VAL A 251 1.21 3.46 -22.82
N LEU A 252 1.60 4.27 -23.80
CA LEU A 252 0.92 4.33 -25.09
C LEU A 252 0.96 2.98 -25.83
N MET A 253 2.10 2.29 -25.79
CA MET A 253 2.26 0.98 -26.43
C MET A 253 1.44 -0.11 -25.72
N ALA A 254 1.35 -0.06 -24.39
CA ALA A 254 0.50 -0.94 -23.59
C ALA A 254 -1.00 -0.69 -23.88
N LEU A 255 -1.42 0.57 -24.00
CA LEU A 255 -2.79 0.93 -24.37
C LEU A 255 -3.14 0.45 -25.79
N MET A 256 -2.22 0.60 -26.75
CA MET A 256 -2.41 0.08 -28.11
C MET A 256 -2.49 -1.45 -28.13
N LEU A 257 -1.66 -2.14 -27.35
CA LEU A 257 -1.69 -3.61 -27.23
C LEU A 257 -2.99 -4.09 -26.59
N PHE A 258 -3.45 -3.43 -25.53
CA PHE A 258 -4.72 -3.73 -24.88
C PHE A 258 -5.91 -3.51 -25.84
N ALA A 259 -5.92 -2.39 -26.56
CA ALA A 259 -6.94 -2.11 -27.58
C ALA A 259 -6.93 -3.17 -28.70
N LEU A 260 -5.74 -3.64 -29.12
CA LEU A 260 -5.60 -4.70 -30.12
C LEU A 260 -6.12 -6.05 -29.61
N ILE A 261 -5.77 -6.45 -28.38
CA ILE A 261 -6.26 -7.68 -27.74
C ILE A 261 -7.79 -7.63 -27.60
N PHE A 262 -8.32 -6.49 -27.15
CA PHE A 262 -9.76 -6.28 -27.05
C PHE A 262 -10.46 -6.36 -28.41
N LEU A 263 -9.89 -5.73 -29.45
CA LEU A 263 -10.43 -5.78 -30.81
C LEU A 263 -10.45 -7.21 -31.36
N VAL A 264 -9.35 -7.96 -31.19
CA VAL A 264 -9.26 -9.36 -31.61
C VAL A 264 -10.28 -10.22 -30.85
N GLY A 265 -10.38 -10.03 -29.54
CA GLY A 265 -11.38 -10.70 -28.71
C GLY A 265 -12.81 -10.42 -29.16
N ALA A 266 -13.13 -9.15 -29.46
CA ALA A 266 -14.43 -8.73 -29.95
C ALA A 266 -14.77 -9.35 -31.31
N VAL A 267 -13.81 -9.41 -32.25
CA VAL A 267 -13.99 -10.05 -33.56
C VAL A 267 -14.22 -11.55 -33.43
N LEU A 268 -13.46 -12.23 -32.55
CA LEU A 268 -13.64 -13.67 -32.31
C LEU A 268 -14.98 -13.97 -31.64
N ASN A 269 -15.41 -13.14 -30.70
CA ASN A 269 -16.71 -13.27 -30.04
C ASN A 269 -17.87 -13.05 -31.03
N GLN A 270 -17.77 -12.02 -31.89
CA GLN A 270 -18.75 -11.78 -32.96
C GLN A 270 -18.87 -12.97 -33.92
N ARG A 271 -17.74 -13.59 -34.33
CA ARG A 271 -17.76 -14.79 -35.16
C ARG A 271 -18.45 -15.97 -34.46
N ARG A 272 -18.23 -16.17 -33.16
CA ARG A 272 -18.90 -17.23 -32.38
C ARG A 272 -20.40 -17.00 -32.29
N ARG A 273 -20.83 -15.78 -31.96
CA ARG A 273 -22.26 -15.40 -31.90
C ARG A 273 -22.96 -15.58 -33.24
N LEU A 274 -22.34 -15.17 -34.34
CA LEU A 274 -22.88 -15.38 -35.69
C LEU A 274 -23.07 -16.88 -35.99
N SER A 275 -22.12 -17.72 -35.58
CA SER A 275 -22.23 -19.17 -35.78
C SER A 275 -23.35 -19.83 -34.94
N GLN A 276 -23.58 -19.33 -33.71
CA GLN A 276 -24.64 -19.82 -32.83
C GLN A 276 -26.02 -19.39 -33.34
N LYS A 277 -26.20 -18.10 -33.65
CA LYS A 277 -27.45 -17.59 -34.22
C LYS A 277 -27.81 -18.28 -35.54
N SER A 278 -26.82 -18.57 -36.39
CA SER A 278 -27.06 -19.32 -37.62
C SER A 278 -27.60 -20.74 -37.38
N ARG A 279 -27.20 -21.40 -36.29
CA ARG A 279 -27.71 -22.73 -35.91
C ARG A 279 -29.09 -22.65 -35.28
N GLU A 280 -29.33 -21.65 -34.44
CA GLU A 280 -30.65 -21.43 -33.85
C GLU A 280 -31.70 -21.06 -34.89
N LEU A 281 -31.34 -20.22 -35.87
CA LEU A 281 -32.20 -19.91 -37.02
C LEU A 281 -32.55 -21.16 -37.82
N ALA A 282 -31.61 -22.11 -37.99
CA ALA A 282 -31.88 -23.37 -38.66
C ALA A 282 -32.90 -24.23 -37.89
N LEU A 283 -32.72 -24.38 -36.57
CA LEU A 283 -33.62 -25.14 -35.71
C LEU A 283 -35.00 -24.49 -35.58
N TRP A 284 -35.03 -23.16 -35.53
CA TRP A 284 -36.27 -22.39 -35.45
C TRP A 284 -37.07 -22.50 -36.75
N ASN A 285 -36.42 -22.41 -37.91
CA ASN A 285 -37.07 -22.62 -39.21
C ASN A 285 -37.69 -24.01 -39.32
N GLU A 286 -36.98 -25.06 -38.91
CA GLU A 286 -37.51 -26.43 -38.90
C GLU A 286 -38.75 -26.55 -37.98
N GLY A 287 -38.70 -25.93 -36.79
CA GLY A 287 -39.83 -25.86 -35.88
C GLY A 287 -41.02 -25.07 -36.45
N LEU A 288 -40.76 -24.01 -37.22
CA LEU A 288 -41.78 -23.21 -37.87
C LEU A 288 -42.49 -23.99 -38.98
N GLU A 289 -41.73 -24.69 -39.82
CA GLU A 289 -42.29 -25.54 -40.88
C GLU A 289 -43.25 -26.58 -40.31
N LYS A 290 -42.86 -27.21 -39.18
CA LYS A 290 -43.71 -28.17 -38.48
C LYS A 290 -45.02 -27.53 -37.96
N LYS A 291 -44.93 -26.34 -37.35
CA LYS A 291 -46.12 -25.60 -36.88
C LYS A 291 -47.03 -25.16 -38.02
N VAL A 292 -46.45 -24.71 -39.14
CA VAL A 292 -47.21 -24.35 -40.35
C VAL A 292 -47.92 -25.58 -40.90
N PHE A 293 -47.26 -26.73 -40.95
CA PHE A 293 -47.87 -27.98 -41.39
C PHE A 293 -49.03 -28.42 -40.48
N GLU A 294 -48.83 -28.40 -39.16
CA GLU A 294 -49.89 -28.72 -38.18
C GLU A 294 -51.09 -27.77 -38.29
N ARG A 295 -50.84 -26.46 -38.39
CA ARG A 295 -51.90 -25.46 -38.56
C ARG A 295 -52.65 -25.62 -39.87
N THR A 296 -51.95 -25.93 -40.96
CA THR A 296 -52.58 -26.16 -42.27
C THR A 296 -53.50 -27.39 -42.24
N ASN A 297 -53.10 -28.45 -41.55
CA ASN A 297 -53.94 -29.64 -41.35
C ASN A 297 -55.16 -29.35 -40.46
N LEU A 298 -54.98 -28.59 -39.37
CA LEU A 298 -56.09 -28.17 -38.51
C LEU A 298 -57.08 -27.27 -39.26
N LEU A 299 -56.59 -26.32 -40.06
CA LEU A 299 -57.41 -25.47 -40.92
C LEU A 299 -58.18 -26.30 -41.95
N SER A 300 -57.56 -27.30 -42.55
CA SER A 300 -58.23 -28.19 -43.51
C SER A 300 -59.36 -28.99 -42.85
N ARG A 301 -59.17 -29.46 -41.61
CA ARG A 301 -60.23 -30.13 -40.83
C ARG A 301 -61.34 -29.18 -40.40
N ALA A 302 -61.00 -28.01 -39.87
CA ALA A 302 -61.96 -26.98 -39.48
C ALA A 302 -62.78 -26.50 -40.68
N ASN A 303 -62.17 -26.37 -41.87
CA ASN A 303 -62.90 -26.03 -43.09
C ASN A 303 -63.86 -27.15 -43.52
N ALA A 304 -63.50 -28.43 -43.35
CA ALA A 304 -64.41 -29.54 -43.62
C ALA A 304 -65.62 -29.54 -42.65
N GLU A 305 -65.39 -29.31 -41.36
CA GLU A 305 -66.45 -29.17 -40.34
C GLU A 305 -67.33 -27.93 -40.57
N LEU A 306 -66.74 -26.81 -41.00
CA LEU A 306 -67.45 -25.59 -41.38
C LEU A 306 -68.34 -25.80 -42.60
N GLN A 307 -67.88 -26.59 -43.58
CA GLN A 307 -68.68 -26.93 -44.75
C GLN A 307 -69.92 -27.76 -44.34
N GLU A 308 -69.73 -28.74 -43.46
CA GLU A 308 -70.80 -29.61 -42.95
C GLU A 308 -71.81 -28.83 -42.07
N THR A 309 -71.33 -27.91 -41.23
CA THR A 309 -72.19 -27.02 -40.43
C THR A 309 -72.87 -25.94 -41.27
N SER A 310 -72.24 -25.42 -42.31
CA SER A 310 -72.86 -24.50 -43.27
C SER A 310 -74.03 -25.16 -44.01
N ASP A 311 -73.88 -26.43 -44.41
CA ASP A 311 -74.95 -27.20 -45.05
C ASP A 311 -76.11 -27.47 -44.06
N ALA A 312 -75.82 -27.77 -42.79
CA ALA A 312 -76.82 -27.93 -41.74
C ALA A 312 -77.53 -26.61 -41.35
N LEU A 313 -76.81 -25.49 -41.37
CA LEU A 313 -77.36 -24.16 -41.11
C LEU A 313 -78.26 -23.70 -42.24
N ARG A 314 -77.95 -24.02 -43.51
CA ARG A 314 -78.82 -23.69 -44.66
C ARG A 314 -80.24 -24.27 -44.54
N ASP A 315 -80.39 -25.43 -43.90
CA ASP A 315 -81.69 -26.02 -43.56
C ASP A 315 -82.37 -25.36 -42.35
N LYS A 316 -81.59 -24.90 -41.37
CA LYS A 316 -82.09 -24.26 -40.14
C LYS A 316 -82.44 -22.77 -40.34
N THR A 317 -81.80 -22.09 -41.30
CA THR A 317 -82.01 -20.67 -41.64
C THR A 317 -83.38 -20.41 -42.26
N LYS A 318 -84.04 -21.44 -42.84
CA LYS A 318 -85.45 -21.36 -43.25
C LYS A 318 -86.44 -21.30 -42.07
N SER A 319 -86.01 -21.56 -40.84
CA SER A 319 -86.87 -21.71 -39.66
C SER A 319 -86.69 -20.61 -38.60
N LEU A 320 -85.62 -19.82 -38.67
CA LEU A 320 -85.16 -18.95 -37.56
C LEU A 320 -85.03 -17.45 -37.88
N GLU A 321 -85.68 -16.94 -38.92
CA GLU A 321 -85.73 -15.48 -39.23
C GLU A 321 -86.56 -14.64 -38.22
N ALA A 322 -87.12 -15.23 -37.15
CA ALA A 322 -88.12 -14.56 -36.30
C ALA A 322 -87.64 -14.11 -34.90
N ALA A 323 -86.42 -14.40 -34.43
CA ALA A 323 -86.11 -14.29 -32.98
C ALA A 323 -84.74 -13.68 -32.63
N VAL A 324 -84.21 -12.73 -33.40
CA VAL A 324 -82.82 -12.23 -33.26
C VAL A 324 -82.67 -10.90 -32.51
N THR A 325 -83.66 -10.05 -32.36
CA THR A 325 -83.33 -8.64 -32.09
C THR A 325 -83.23 -8.30 -30.59
N VAL A 326 -82.03 -7.84 -30.18
CA VAL A 326 -81.76 -6.68 -29.30
C VAL A 326 -80.96 -6.95 -28.02
N ARG A 327 -81.26 -7.96 -27.19
CA ARG A 327 -80.94 -7.74 -25.76
C ARG A 327 -79.58 -8.23 -25.26
N ASP A 328 -79.07 -9.36 -25.73
CA ASP A 328 -78.05 -10.05 -24.94
C ASP A 328 -76.60 -9.63 -25.27
N GLN A 329 -76.40 -8.74 -26.26
CA GLN A 329 -75.08 -8.24 -26.65
C GLN A 329 -74.49 -7.15 -25.73
N LEU A 330 -75.28 -6.43 -24.93
CA LEU A 330 -74.78 -5.27 -24.15
C LEU A 330 -74.24 -5.61 -22.75
N VAL A 331 -74.49 -6.81 -22.22
CA VAL A 331 -74.17 -7.15 -20.83
C VAL A 331 -72.76 -7.76 -20.66
N SER A 332 -72.18 -8.33 -21.71
CA SER A 332 -70.85 -8.98 -21.62
C SER A 332 -69.67 -7.99 -21.68
N GLU A 333 -69.85 -6.79 -22.25
CA GLU A 333 -68.76 -5.84 -22.50
C GLU A 333 -68.35 -5.03 -21.26
N LEU A 334 -69.26 -4.85 -20.28
CA LEU A 334 -69.03 -4.04 -19.09
C LEU A 334 -68.32 -4.79 -17.93
N LYS A 335 -68.23 -6.13 -17.97
CA LYS A 335 -67.55 -6.91 -16.91
C LYS A 335 -66.04 -7.11 -17.15
N LEU A 336 -65.55 -6.92 -18.38
CA LEU A 336 -64.13 -7.10 -18.72
C LEU A 336 -63.29 -5.83 -18.44
N LYS A 337 -63.89 -4.64 -18.47
CA LYS A 337 -63.17 -3.36 -18.38
C LYS A 337 -62.78 -2.92 -16.96
N THR A 338 -63.40 -3.47 -15.92
CA THR A 338 -63.14 -3.12 -14.51
C THR A 338 -62.15 -4.07 -13.81
N GLY A 339 -61.84 -5.23 -14.39
CA GLY A 339 -60.86 -6.19 -13.85
C GLY A 339 -59.40 -5.89 -14.23
N GLU A 340 -59.16 -5.30 -15.41
CA GLU A 340 -57.80 -5.01 -15.89
C GLU A 340 -57.18 -3.81 -15.16
N LEU A 341 -57.95 -2.77 -14.84
CA LEU A 341 -57.48 -1.58 -14.10
C LEU A 341 -57.06 -1.88 -12.66
N TYR A 342 -57.64 -2.90 -12.02
CA TYR A 342 -57.30 -3.28 -10.64
C TYR A 342 -55.96 -4.03 -10.58
N LYS A 343 -55.65 -4.86 -11.58
CA LYS A 343 -54.39 -5.62 -11.65
C LYS A 343 -53.17 -4.75 -11.97
N THR A 344 -53.32 -3.67 -12.73
CA THR A 344 -52.19 -2.80 -13.11
C THR A 344 -51.76 -1.83 -12.01
N SER A 345 -52.60 -1.58 -11.00
CA SER A 345 -52.35 -0.57 -9.97
C SER A 345 -51.47 -1.08 -8.81
N ILE A 346 -51.48 -2.38 -8.52
CA ILE A 346 -50.81 -2.99 -7.35
C ILE A 346 -49.55 -3.78 -7.67
N HIS A 347 -49.18 -3.87 -8.95
CA HIS A 347 -47.97 -4.54 -9.42
C HIS A 347 -47.00 -3.54 -10.04
N ASP A 348 -45.70 -3.80 -9.91
CA ASP A 348 -44.68 -3.05 -10.63
C ASP A 348 -44.58 -3.55 -12.08
N ALA A 349 -44.67 -2.62 -13.04
CA ALA A 349 -44.74 -2.96 -14.46
C ALA A 349 -43.43 -3.55 -15.02
N SER A 350 -42.29 -3.29 -14.36
CA SER A 350 -40.97 -3.73 -14.81
C SER A 350 -40.60 -5.13 -14.28
N THR A 351 -41.13 -5.52 -13.13
CA THR A 351 -40.80 -6.77 -12.44
C THR A 351 -41.96 -7.78 -12.38
N GLY A 352 -43.21 -7.33 -12.49
CA GLY A 352 -44.41 -8.15 -12.28
C GLY A 352 -44.73 -8.47 -10.80
N LEU A 353 -43.84 -8.07 -9.88
CA LEU A 353 -44.02 -8.22 -8.44
C LEU A 353 -45.05 -7.21 -7.91
N LEU A 354 -45.44 -7.35 -6.64
CA LEU A 354 -46.21 -6.31 -5.96
C LEU A 354 -45.40 -5.02 -5.96
N ASN A 355 -46.06 -3.88 -6.16
CA ASN A 355 -45.45 -2.59 -5.85
C ASN A 355 -45.73 -2.23 -4.38
N THR A 356 -45.20 -1.10 -3.89
CA THR A 356 -45.42 -0.64 -2.52
C THR A 356 -46.90 -0.52 -2.14
N LEU A 357 -47.77 -0.13 -3.08
CA LEU A 357 -49.22 -0.08 -2.86
C LEU A 357 -49.82 -1.49 -2.72
N GLY A 358 -49.39 -2.45 -3.56
CA GLY A 358 -49.80 -3.84 -3.48
C GLY A 358 -49.36 -4.51 -2.18
N LEU A 359 -48.15 -4.22 -1.70
CA LEU A 359 -47.67 -4.66 -0.40
C LEU A 359 -48.54 -4.10 0.74
N LYS A 360 -48.82 -2.79 0.72
CA LYS A 360 -49.72 -2.11 1.68
C LYS A 360 -51.14 -2.67 1.68
N MET A 361 -51.65 -3.15 0.54
CA MET A 361 -52.99 -3.75 0.43
C MET A 361 -53.05 -5.20 0.89
N GLN A 362 -51.93 -5.92 0.88
CA GLN A 362 -51.84 -7.28 1.42
C GLN A 362 -51.67 -7.30 2.95
N THR A 363 -51.21 -6.20 3.54
CA THR A 363 -51.19 -5.98 4.99
C THR A 363 -52.45 -5.22 5.44
N PRO A 364 -53.25 -5.69 6.41
CA PRO A 364 -54.48 -4.99 6.80
C PRO A 364 -54.19 -3.59 7.37
N ALA A 365 -54.87 -2.55 6.84
CA ALA A 365 -54.71 -1.15 7.28
C ALA A 365 -55.09 -0.88 8.75
N SER A 366 -55.74 -1.85 9.41
CA SER A 366 -56.19 -1.77 10.81
C SER A 366 -55.21 -2.39 11.81
N SER A 367 -54.06 -2.90 11.36
CA SER A 367 -53.10 -3.60 12.19
C SER A 367 -51.93 -2.69 12.55
N THR A 368 -51.68 -2.51 13.85
CA THR A 368 -50.50 -1.82 14.40
C THR A 368 -49.19 -2.58 14.16
N SER A 369 -49.23 -3.68 13.40
CA SER A 369 -48.15 -4.64 13.22
C SER A 369 -48.17 -5.24 11.81
N VAL A 370 -46.99 -5.53 11.25
CA VAL A 370 -46.86 -6.21 9.95
C VAL A 370 -47.25 -7.68 10.09
N LEU A 371 -48.45 -8.03 9.61
CA LEU A 371 -48.97 -9.40 9.59
C LEU A 371 -48.83 -10.02 8.21
N LEU A 372 -48.13 -11.16 8.13
CA LEU A 372 -48.12 -11.98 6.92
C LEU A 372 -49.49 -12.68 6.74
N PRO A 373 -50.02 -12.76 5.52
CA PRO A 373 -51.30 -13.43 5.25
C PRO A 373 -51.30 -14.87 5.79
N GLY A 374 -52.25 -15.19 6.68
CA GLY A 374 -52.45 -16.54 7.21
C GLY A 374 -51.80 -16.87 8.56
N PHE A 375 -51.11 -15.92 9.21
CA PHE A 375 -50.47 -16.14 10.52
C PHE A 375 -51.01 -15.20 11.59
N SER A 376 -51.50 -15.74 12.72
CA SER A 376 -51.88 -14.95 13.89
C SER A 376 -50.69 -14.83 14.86
N GLY A 377 -50.09 -13.65 14.96
CA GLY A 377 -49.22 -13.26 16.08
C GLY A 377 -47.81 -13.85 16.11
N SER A 378 -46.96 -13.58 15.10
CA SER A 378 -45.54 -13.91 15.22
C SER A 378 -44.62 -12.88 14.57
N LYS A 379 -43.59 -12.49 15.33
CA LYS A 379 -42.41 -11.71 14.92
C LYS A 379 -41.93 -12.18 13.53
N GLY A 380 -41.65 -11.26 12.62
CA GLY A 380 -41.18 -11.54 11.26
C GLY A 380 -39.84 -10.86 10.96
N ALA A 381 -39.35 -11.02 9.74
CA ALA A 381 -38.23 -10.22 9.24
C ALA A 381 -38.45 -9.82 7.79
N ALA A 382 -37.80 -8.74 7.39
CA ALA A 382 -37.81 -8.23 6.03
C ALA A 382 -36.38 -8.21 5.49
N PHE A 383 -36.18 -8.76 4.30
CA PHE A 383 -34.94 -8.55 3.55
C PHE A 383 -35.14 -7.42 2.56
N PHE A 384 -34.21 -6.46 2.54
CA PHE A 384 -34.14 -5.38 1.58
C PHE A 384 -32.96 -5.62 0.66
N LEU A 385 -33.19 -5.60 -0.65
CA LEU A 385 -32.16 -5.90 -1.65
C LEU A 385 -32.15 -4.83 -2.73
N ARG A 386 -30.99 -4.21 -2.98
CA ARG A 386 -30.80 -3.32 -4.15
C ARG A 386 -29.81 -3.95 -5.13
N LEU A 387 -30.21 -4.06 -6.38
CA LEU A 387 -29.32 -4.49 -7.47
C LEU A 387 -28.45 -3.32 -7.93
N ARG A 388 -27.11 -3.50 -7.93
CA ARG A 388 -26.13 -2.44 -8.22
C ARG A 388 -25.89 -2.23 -9.72
N ASN A 389 -25.90 -3.30 -10.49
CA ASN A 389 -25.47 -3.28 -11.89
C ASN A 389 -26.58 -2.92 -12.89
N VAL A 390 -27.81 -2.66 -12.43
CA VAL A 390 -28.96 -2.40 -13.33
C VAL A 390 -28.79 -1.11 -14.13
N ASP A 391 -28.26 -0.04 -13.53
CA ASP A 391 -28.04 1.22 -14.24
C ASP A 391 -26.84 1.14 -15.19
N GLU A 392 -25.88 0.27 -14.93
CA GLU A 392 -24.82 -0.06 -15.87
C GLU A 392 -25.36 -0.86 -17.06
N ILE A 393 -26.22 -1.86 -16.82
CA ILE A 393 -26.91 -2.61 -17.87
C ILE A 393 -27.74 -1.67 -18.77
N LYS A 394 -28.47 -0.71 -18.18
CA LYS A 394 -29.21 0.32 -18.96
C LYS A 394 -28.29 1.14 -19.85
N ARG A 395 -27.13 1.58 -19.33
CA ARG A 395 -26.18 2.44 -20.07
C ARG A 395 -25.40 1.69 -21.15
N GLN A 396 -24.99 0.46 -20.88
CA GLN A 396 -24.09 -0.29 -21.77
C GLN A 396 -24.82 -1.20 -22.76
N LEU A 397 -26.04 -1.66 -22.45
CA LEU A 397 -26.81 -2.56 -23.29
C LEU A 397 -28.06 -1.88 -23.82
N SER A 398 -29.14 -1.85 -23.04
CA SER A 398 -30.39 -1.15 -23.39
C SER A 398 -31.37 -1.16 -22.21
N HIS A 399 -32.39 -0.30 -22.28
CA HIS A 399 -33.49 -0.31 -21.32
C HIS A 399 -34.32 -1.61 -21.40
N GLU A 400 -34.45 -2.21 -22.58
CA GLU A 400 -35.18 -3.46 -22.80
C GLU A 400 -34.48 -4.64 -22.12
N VAL A 401 -33.15 -4.74 -22.24
CA VAL A 401 -32.34 -5.77 -21.57
C VAL A 401 -32.37 -5.59 -20.06
N ALA A 402 -32.31 -4.34 -19.55
CA ALA A 402 -32.46 -4.08 -18.13
C ALA A 402 -33.84 -4.49 -17.60
N ALA A 403 -34.91 -4.24 -18.36
CA ALA A 403 -36.25 -4.65 -18.00
C ALA A 403 -36.41 -6.19 -18.00
N GLU A 404 -35.80 -6.89 -18.97
CA GLU A 404 -35.78 -8.36 -18.99
C GLU A 404 -34.95 -8.94 -17.83
N TYR A 405 -33.84 -8.29 -17.48
CA TYR A 405 -33.01 -8.65 -16.32
C TYR A 405 -33.81 -8.56 -15.02
N LEU A 406 -34.53 -7.46 -14.81
CA LEU A 406 -35.37 -7.28 -13.63
C LEU A 406 -36.51 -8.31 -13.56
N ARG A 407 -37.14 -8.68 -14.69
CA ARG A 407 -38.16 -9.74 -14.74
C ARG A 407 -37.57 -11.10 -14.40
N ASN A 408 -36.49 -11.50 -15.08
CA ASN A 408 -35.87 -12.81 -14.85
C ASN A 408 -35.30 -12.91 -13.43
N PHE A 409 -34.79 -11.82 -12.87
CA PHE A 409 -34.38 -11.73 -11.46
C PHE A 409 -35.58 -11.99 -10.54
N SER A 410 -36.70 -11.33 -10.81
CA SER A 410 -37.93 -11.44 -10.00
C SER A 410 -38.52 -12.85 -10.05
N ASP A 411 -38.53 -13.49 -11.23
CA ASP A 411 -38.98 -14.87 -11.40
C ASP A 411 -38.06 -15.85 -10.67
N LYS A 412 -36.74 -15.66 -10.78
CA LYS A 412 -35.73 -16.46 -10.06
C LYS A 412 -35.92 -16.33 -8.55
N LEU A 413 -36.13 -15.12 -8.06
CA LEU A 413 -36.36 -14.82 -6.65
C LEU A 413 -37.62 -15.53 -6.12
N LEU A 414 -38.75 -15.43 -6.84
CA LEU A 414 -40.00 -16.11 -6.49
C LEU A 414 -39.89 -17.64 -6.49
N SER A 415 -39.08 -18.21 -7.38
CA SER A 415 -38.90 -19.66 -7.50
C SER A 415 -38.09 -20.29 -6.35
N LEU A 416 -37.27 -19.50 -5.66
CA LEU A 416 -36.34 -19.97 -4.64
C LEU A 416 -36.81 -19.67 -3.22
N LEU A 417 -37.66 -18.66 -3.03
CA LEU A 417 -38.16 -18.27 -1.72
C LEU A 417 -39.25 -19.22 -1.21
N PRO A 418 -39.39 -19.38 0.13
CA PRO A 418 -40.47 -20.16 0.74
C PRO A 418 -41.86 -19.71 0.30
N GLN A 419 -42.84 -20.64 0.24
CA GLN A 419 -44.22 -20.37 -0.24
C GLN A 419 -44.96 -19.27 0.54
N HIS A 420 -44.55 -18.98 1.78
CA HIS A 420 -45.18 -17.97 2.64
C HIS A 420 -44.48 -16.60 2.60
N SER A 421 -43.50 -16.43 1.71
CA SER A 421 -42.78 -15.16 1.54
C SER A 421 -43.61 -14.20 0.70
N VAL A 422 -43.65 -12.93 1.08
CA VAL A 422 -44.23 -11.87 0.26
C VAL A 422 -43.11 -11.03 -0.34
N VAL A 423 -43.07 -10.92 -1.66
CA VAL A 423 -42.03 -10.18 -2.39
C VAL A 423 -42.66 -8.98 -3.08
N ALA A 424 -42.08 -7.79 -2.84
CA ALA A 424 -42.47 -6.56 -3.51
C ALA A 424 -41.26 -5.82 -4.08
N SER A 425 -41.45 -5.16 -5.22
CA SER A 425 -40.53 -4.14 -5.70
C SER A 425 -40.90 -2.80 -5.09
N THR A 426 -39.93 -2.15 -4.45
CA THR A 426 -40.11 -0.87 -3.74
C THR A 426 -39.58 0.33 -4.53
N GLY A 427 -39.10 0.12 -5.76
CA GLY A 427 -38.56 1.16 -6.65
C GLY A 427 -37.03 1.20 -6.68
N GLU A 428 -36.45 1.94 -7.62
CA GLU A 428 -34.98 2.13 -7.79
C GLU A 428 -34.16 0.82 -7.82
N ASN A 429 -34.68 -0.24 -8.46
CA ASN A 429 -34.07 -1.57 -8.48
C ASN A 429 -33.96 -2.23 -7.08
N THR A 430 -34.86 -1.84 -6.17
CA THR A 430 -34.94 -2.33 -4.79
C THR A 430 -36.13 -3.27 -4.60
N TYR A 431 -35.93 -4.27 -3.76
CA TYR A 431 -36.88 -5.32 -3.42
C TYR A 431 -37.03 -5.44 -1.91
N CYS A 432 -38.24 -5.73 -1.45
CA CYS A 432 -38.55 -6.08 -0.07
C CYS A 432 -39.15 -7.50 -0.04
N VAL A 433 -38.57 -8.36 0.80
CA VAL A 433 -39.00 -9.75 1.00
C VAL A 433 -39.41 -9.93 2.45
N LEU A 434 -40.71 -10.04 2.70
CA LEU A 434 -41.24 -10.34 4.04
C LEU A 434 -41.28 -11.84 4.27
N VAL A 435 -40.71 -12.30 5.38
CA VAL A 435 -40.68 -13.71 5.78
C VAL A 435 -41.10 -13.90 7.23
N THR A 436 -41.60 -15.10 7.53
CA THR A 436 -41.87 -15.49 8.92
C THR A 436 -40.55 -15.69 9.67
N ARG A 437 -40.55 -15.60 11.01
CA ARG A 437 -39.34 -15.86 11.80
C ARG A 437 -38.76 -17.26 11.61
N ALA A 438 -39.60 -18.26 11.33
CA ALA A 438 -39.16 -19.62 11.07
C ALA A 438 -38.37 -19.74 9.75
N ASP A 439 -38.64 -18.85 8.79
CA ASP A 439 -38.08 -18.87 7.44
C ASP A 439 -36.88 -17.92 7.25
N ILE A 440 -36.43 -17.22 8.30
CA ILE A 440 -35.32 -16.24 8.18
C ILE A 440 -34.04 -16.93 7.68
N ALA A 441 -33.65 -18.05 8.29
CA ALA A 441 -32.42 -18.73 7.94
C ALA A 441 -32.45 -19.30 6.51
N SER A 442 -33.59 -19.88 6.09
CA SER A 442 -33.76 -20.44 4.75
C SER A 442 -33.81 -19.34 3.68
N ALA A 443 -34.54 -18.25 3.94
CA ALA A 443 -34.59 -17.10 3.05
C ALA A 443 -33.23 -16.40 2.94
N ARG A 444 -32.49 -16.25 4.04
CA ARG A 444 -31.12 -15.70 4.04
C ARG A 444 -30.21 -16.52 3.13
N GLN A 445 -30.14 -17.83 3.34
CA GLN A 445 -29.30 -18.72 2.54
C GLN A 445 -29.62 -18.62 1.05
N VAL A 446 -30.90 -18.56 0.69
CA VAL A 446 -31.35 -18.40 -0.70
C VAL A 446 -30.94 -17.04 -1.26
N LEU A 447 -31.22 -15.95 -0.55
CA LEU A 447 -30.94 -14.59 -1.00
C LEU A 447 -29.43 -14.32 -1.14
N GLU A 448 -28.64 -14.80 -0.19
CA GLU A 448 -27.17 -14.73 -0.24
C GLU A 448 -26.62 -15.54 -1.43
N GLY A 449 -27.16 -16.74 -1.69
CA GLY A 449 -26.75 -17.58 -2.83
C GLY A 449 -27.20 -17.05 -4.20
N VAL A 450 -28.26 -16.23 -4.25
CA VAL A 450 -28.69 -15.56 -5.49
C VAL A 450 -27.73 -14.44 -5.85
N ILE A 451 -27.19 -13.72 -4.85
CA ILE A 451 -26.18 -12.68 -5.08
C ILE A 451 -24.86 -13.36 -5.47
N GLY A 452 -24.27 -12.92 -6.59
CA GLY A 452 -23.11 -13.56 -7.21
C GLY A 452 -23.45 -14.69 -8.18
N SER A 453 -24.73 -15.07 -8.32
CA SER A 453 -25.19 -15.95 -9.41
C SER A 453 -25.52 -15.14 -10.67
N GLU A 454 -25.88 -15.80 -11.78
CA GLU A 454 -26.10 -15.12 -13.07
C GLU A 454 -27.56 -15.21 -13.55
N ILE A 455 -27.95 -14.27 -14.41
CA ILE A 455 -29.19 -14.26 -15.19
C ILE A 455 -28.84 -14.37 -16.67
N SER A 456 -29.46 -15.33 -17.34
CA SER A 456 -29.38 -15.48 -18.79
C SER A 456 -30.40 -14.59 -19.49
N ILE A 457 -29.94 -13.77 -20.44
CA ILE A 457 -30.77 -12.93 -21.32
C ILE A 457 -30.23 -13.09 -22.74
N GLY A 458 -30.93 -13.90 -23.56
CA GLY A 458 -30.42 -14.32 -24.86
C GLY A 458 -29.06 -15.01 -24.74
N ASP A 459 -28.03 -14.41 -25.35
CA ASP A 459 -26.64 -14.92 -25.33
C ASP A 459 -25.79 -14.33 -24.18
N LEU A 460 -26.36 -13.47 -23.32
CA LEU A 460 -25.65 -12.79 -22.26
C LEU A 460 -25.88 -13.49 -20.91
N LEU A 461 -24.80 -13.72 -20.17
CA LEU A 461 -24.83 -14.07 -18.76
C LEU A 461 -24.47 -12.81 -17.97
N LEU A 462 -25.44 -12.26 -17.25
CA LEU A 462 -25.27 -11.05 -16.46
C LEU A 462 -25.17 -11.44 -14.97
N PRO A 463 -24.11 -11.04 -14.26
CA PRO A 463 -23.98 -11.35 -12.84
C PRO A 463 -25.04 -10.61 -12.04
N ILE A 464 -25.51 -11.21 -10.95
CA ILE A 464 -26.39 -10.57 -9.98
C ILE A 464 -25.52 -9.92 -8.92
N GLU A 465 -25.40 -8.61 -9.01
CA GLU A 465 -24.71 -7.80 -8.00
C GLU A 465 -25.74 -7.02 -7.20
N GLY A 466 -25.71 -7.17 -5.88
CA GLY A 466 -26.61 -6.43 -5.02
C GLY A 466 -26.09 -6.31 -3.60
N THR A 467 -26.70 -5.41 -2.86
CA THR A 467 -26.53 -5.27 -1.41
C THR A 467 -27.80 -5.77 -0.74
N LEU A 468 -27.65 -6.70 0.19
CA LEU A 468 -28.74 -7.32 0.95
C LEU A 468 -28.69 -6.88 2.41
N VAL A 469 -29.84 -6.47 2.94
CA VAL A 469 -30.02 -6.09 4.34
C VAL A 469 -31.14 -6.89 4.97
N LEU A 470 -30.92 -7.44 6.16
CA LEU A 470 -31.94 -8.08 6.97
C LEU A 470 -32.43 -7.13 8.05
N VAL A 471 -33.74 -6.87 8.14
CA VAL A 471 -34.39 -6.11 9.21
C VAL A 471 -35.33 -7.02 9.98
N VAL A 472 -35.04 -7.27 11.26
CA VAL A 472 -35.90 -8.09 12.14
C VAL A 472 -36.85 -7.19 12.91
N TYR A 473 -38.16 -7.24 12.66
CA TYR A 473 -39.11 -6.29 13.26
C TYR A 473 -39.99 -6.91 14.37
N GLY A 474 -40.36 -6.06 15.33
CA GLY A 474 -41.22 -6.41 16.46
C GLY A 474 -42.71 -6.21 16.21
N GLU A 475 -43.55 -6.56 17.20
CA GLU A 475 -45.02 -6.49 17.11
C GLU A 475 -45.58 -5.06 17.03
N GLU A 476 -44.78 -4.03 17.30
CA GLU A 476 -45.24 -2.63 17.32
C GLU A 476 -44.78 -1.81 16.10
N MET A 477 -44.09 -2.42 15.13
CA MET A 477 -43.59 -1.72 13.95
C MET A 477 -44.62 -1.74 12.82
N SER A 478 -44.97 -0.56 12.30
CA SER A 478 -45.84 -0.44 11.13
C SER A 478 -45.11 -0.84 9.83
N LEU A 479 -45.85 -1.18 8.77
CA LEU A 479 -45.24 -1.48 7.46
C LEU A 479 -44.49 -0.26 6.91
N GLU A 480 -44.98 0.95 7.18
CA GLU A 480 -44.35 2.19 6.72
C GLU A 480 -43.01 2.42 7.43
N ASP A 481 -42.96 2.22 8.75
CA ASP A 481 -41.73 2.30 9.53
C ASP A 481 -40.72 1.23 9.10
N LEU A 482 -41.19 0.01 8.82
CA LEU A 482 -40.35 -1.08 8.33
C LEU A 482 -39.71 -0.76 6.97
N LEU A 483 -40.49 -0.23 6.03
CA LEU A 483 -40.00 0.15 4.71
C LEU A 483 -38.99 1.30 4.79
N ASN A 484 -39.23 2.30 5.65
CA ASN A 484 -38.30 3.40 5.89
C ASN A 484 -36.99 2.89 6.51
N THR A 485 -37.10 2.11 7.59
CA THR A 485 -35.96 1.49 8.29
C THR A 485 -35.10 0.64 7.35
N GLY A 486 -35.73 -0.17 6.51
CA GLY A 486 -35.02 -0.98 5.53
C GLY A 486 -34.33 -0.19 4.43
N SER A 487 -34.95 0.89 3.97
CA SER A 487 -34.34 1.81 3.01
C SER A 487 -33.10 2.49 3.60
N ASP A 488 -33.16 2.93 4.85
CA ASP A 488 -32.03 3.57 5.54
C ASP A 488 -30.87 2.60 5.74
N ALA A 489 -31.17 1.39 6.24
CA ALA A 489 -30.16 0.36 6.43
C ALA A 489 -29.52 -0.11 5.11
N LEU A 490 -30.30 -0.14 4.02
CA LEU A 490 -29.80 -0.44 2.67
C LEU A 490 -28.86 0.64 2.14
N ASN A 491 -29.23 1.92 2.30
CA ASN A 491 -28.38 3.04 1.92
C ASN A 491 -27.06 3.05 2.70
N GLU A 492 -27.12 2.71 3.98
CA GLU A 492 -25.94 2.59 4.82
C GLU A 492 -25.03 1.43 4.40
N ALA A 493 -25.59 0.23 4.17
CA ALA A 493 -24.84 -0.91 3.69
C ALA A 493 -24.14 -0.63 2.34
N ILE A 494 -24.79 0.15 1.46
CA ILE A 494 -24.20 0.61 0.19
C ILE A 494 -23.03 1.58 0.45
N LYS A 495 -23.17 2.54 1.36
CA LYS A 495 -22.09 3.48 1.73
C LYS A 495 -20.88 2.74 2.30
N LEU A 496 -21.13 1.76 3.17
CA LEU A 496 -20.10 0.90 3.79
C LEU A 496 -19.53 -0.16 2.82
N LYS A 497 -19.98 -0.18 1.55
CA LYS A 497 -19.61 -1.17 0.53
C LYS A 497 -19.81 -2.62 1.00
N ARG A 498 -20.75 -2.87 1.91
CA ARG A 498 -21.09 -4.20 2.40
C ARG A 498 -22.04 -4.88 1.41
N THR A 499 -21.77 -6.15 1.11
CA THR A 499 -22.66 -6.99 0.30
C THR A 499 -23.81 -7.56 1.15
N PHE A 500 -23.55 -7.82 2.43
CA PHE A 500 -24.51 -8.34 3.41
C PHE A 500 -24.45 -7.50 4.69
N PHE A 501 -25.61 -7.12 5.21
CA PHE A 501 -25.72 -6.31 6.43
C PHE A 501 -26.94 -6.75 7.26
N GLU A 502 -26.75 -7.07 8.53
CA GLU A 502 -27.86 -7.42 9.42
C GLU A 502 -28.19 -6.22 10.31
N TYR A 503 -29.42 -5.74 10.20
CA TYR A 503 -29.92 -4.56 10.89
C TYR A 503 -30.97 -4.99 11.92
N LEU A 504 -30.67 -4.76 13.19
CA LEU A 504 -31.56 -5.04 14.31
C LEU A 504 -32.20 -3.73 14.82
N PRO A 505 -33.46 -3.42 14.44
CA PRO A 505 -34.13 -2.23 14.93
C PRO A 505 -34.30 -2.31 16.47
N GLY A 506 -33.73 -1.32 17.15
CA GLY A 506 -33.51 -1.32 18.61
C GLY A 506 -32.06 -1.01 18.99
N ILE A 507 -31.13 -1.17 18.05
CA ILE A 507 -29.80 -0.55 18.08
C ILE A 507 -29.88 0.65 17.14
N ALA A 508 -30.41 1.75 17.65
CA ALA A 508 -30.43 3.02 16.91
C ALA A 508 -29.02 3.59 16.88
N ASP A 509 -28.27 3.35 15.79
CA ASP A 509 -27.20 4.25 15.34
C ASP A 509 -26.60 3.71 14.04
N THR A 510 -26.66 4.44 12.92
CA THR A 510 -25.63 4.37 11.84
C THR A 510 -25.97 5.15 10.55
N GLY A 511 -27.23 5.39 10.20
CA GLY A 511 -27.57 6.15 8.98
C GLY A 511 -27.47 7.68 9.13
N GLU A 512 -28.16 8.21 10.13
CA GLU A 512 -28.18 9.64 10.48
C GLU A 512 -26.91 10.04 11.24
N SER A 513 -26.39 9.12 12.05
CA SER A 513 -25.22 9.27 12.91
C SER A 513 -23.92 9.38 12.12
N ASN A 514 -23.76 8.66 11.00
CA ASN A 514 -22.55 8.78 10.18
C ASN A 514 -22.44 10.13 9.46
N LEU A 515 -23.56 10.70 9.01
CA LEU A 515 -23.61 12.06 8.45
C LEU A 515 -23.40 13.11 9.55
N LYS A 516 -24.01 12.90 10.73
CA LYS A 516 -23.80 13.72 11.93
C LYS A 516 -22.31 13.75 12.30
N TYR A 517 -21.66 12.59 12.46
CA TYR A 517 -20.25 12.49 12.77
C TYR A 517 -19.36 13.08 11.69
N ALA A 518 -19.62 12.81 10.40
CA ALA A 518 -18.87 13.43 9.31
C ALA A 518 -18.91 14.97 9.36
N SER A 519 -20.06 15.55 9.71
CA SER A 519 -20.22 17.00 9.87
C SER A 519 -19.53 17.54 11.13
N GLN A 520 -19.44 16.74 12.19
CA GLN A 520 -18.87 17.12 13.48
C GLN A 520 -17.35 16.92 13.55
N ILE A 521 -16.77 15.91 12.88
CA ILE A 521 -15.33 15.58 12.92
C ILE A 521 -14.46 16.81 12.64
N SER A 522 -14.83 17.64 11.66
CA SER A 522 -14.06 18.85 11.35
C SER A 522 -14.05 19.86 12.49
N ARG A 523 -15.18 19.99 13.21
CA ARG A 523 -15.30 20.87 14.38
C ARG A 523 -14.64 20.25 15.62
N ALA A 524 -14.77 18.93 15.79
CA ALA A 524 -14.14 18.18 16.87
C ALA A 524 -12.61 18.30 16.84
N LEU A 525 -12.01 18.30 15.65
CA LEU A 525 -10.58 18.57 15.45
C LEU A 525 -10.18 19.99 15.85
N GLU A 526 -11.05 20.98 15.68
CA GLU A 526 -10.78 22.38 16.06
C GLU A 526 -11.01 22.65 17.55
N ASN A 527 -11.78 21.80 18.22
CA ASN A 527 -12.16 21.90 19.62
C ASN A 527 -11.33 21.00 20.56
N ASP A 528 -10.29 20.32 20.05
CA ASP A 528 -9.49 19.35 20.79
C ASP A 528 -10.33 18.23 21.45
N GLU A 529 -11.38 17.77 20.76
CA GLU A 529 -12.28 16.72 21.27
C GLU A 529 -11.72 15.30 21.10
N PHE A 530 -10.61 15.14 20.37
CA PHE A 530 -9.93 13.85 20.21
C PHE A 530 -8.75 13.74 21.18
N GLU A 531 -8.66 12.61 21.88
CA GLU A 531 -7.56 12.32 22.79
C GLU A 531 -6.99 10.92 22.56
N LEU A 532 -5.79 10.67 23.06
CA LEU A 532 -5.13 9.36 22.95
C LEU A 532 -5.23 8.59 24.27
N TYR A 533 -5.69 7.35 24.16
CA TYR A 533 -5.57 6.34 25.20
C TYR A 533 -4.44 5.39 24.83
N PHE A 534 -3.77 4.82 25.82
CA PHE A 534 -2.57 4.01 25.65
C PHE A 534 -2.83 2.61 26.17
N GLN A 535 -2.57 1.60 25.33
CA GLN A 535 -2.63 0.21 25.74
C GLN A 535 -1.23 -0.39 25.83
N PRO A 536 -0.83 -0.99 26.97
CA PRO A 536 0.52 -1.52 27.14
C PRO A 536 0.78 -2.75 26.28
N LYS A 537 1.98 -2.80 25.69
CA LYS A 537 2.61 -3.99 25.14
C LYS A 537 3.59 -4.55 26.16
N VAL A 538 3.44 -5.82 26.51
CA VAL A 538 4.30 -6.47 27.51
C VAL A 538 5.23 -7.49 26.86
N ARG A 539 6.45 -7.60 27.39
CA ARG A 539 7.41 -8.64 26.99
C ARG A 539 6.98 -9.99 27.54
N LEU A 540 7.06 -11.02 26.70
CA LEU A 540 6.78 -12.41 27.08
C LEU A 540 8.03 -13.21 27.42
N GLU A 541 9.21 -12.76 26.99
CA GLU A 541 10.50 -13.34 27.34
C GLU A 541 10.89 -13.05 28.80
N GLY A 542 11.21 -14.10 29.56
CA GLY A 542 11.63 -14.01 30.96
C GLY A 542 10.50 -14.31 31.95
N THR A 543 10.77 -14.09 33.23
CA THR A 543 9.83 -14.41 34.33
C THR A 543 9.04 -13.20 34.84
N SER A 544 9.43 -11.97 34.49
CA SER A 544 8.70 -10.75 34.86
C SER A 544 8.00 -10.13 33.66
N LEU A 545 6.80 -9.59 33.89
CA LEU A 545 6.09 -8.78 32.90
C LEU A 545 6.74 -7.39 32.91
N SER A 546 7.27 -6.96 31.76
CA SER A 546 7.81 -5.60 31.58
C SER A 546 7.09 -4.94 30.41
N VAL A 547 6.71 -3.67 30.58
CA VAL A 547 6.13 -2.87 29.50
C VAL A 547 7.24 -2.48 28.54
N VAL A 548 7.04 -2.77 27.25
CA VAL A 548 8.04 -2.57 26.18
C VAL A 548 7.53 -1.72 25.03
N GLY A 549 6.28 -1.29 25.09
CA GLY A 549 5.65 -0.41 24.11
C GLY A 549 4.25 -0.02 24.57
N ALA A 550 3.63 0.91 23.85
CA ALA A 550 2.24 1.29 24.06
C ALA A 550 1.57 1.60 22.72
N GLU A 551 0.42 1.03 22.45
CA GLU A 551 -0.39 1.44 21.30
C GLU A 551 -1.23 2.67 21.66
N ALA A 552 -1.11 3.73 20.86
CA ALA A 552 -1.91 4.93 20.98
C ALA A 552 -3.24 4.77 20.20
N LEU A 553 -4.32 4.65 20.96
CA LEU A 553 -5.66 4.44 20.48
C LEU A 553 -6.48 5.71 20.68
N VAL A 554 -6.89 6.33 19.59
CA VAL A 554 -7.71 7.55 19.62
C VAL A 554 -9.06 7.31 20.31
N ARG A 555 -9.56 8.31 21.01
CA ARG A 555 -10.91 8.40 21.56
C ARG A 555 -11.50 9.76 21.21
N TRP A 556 -12.81 9.81 21.04
CA TRP A 556 -13.52 11.06 20.79
C TRP A 556 -14.40 11.41 21.98
N ASN A 557 -14.08 12.50 22.67
CA ASN A 557 -14.93 13.11 23.69
C ASN A 557 -16.11 13.84 23.04
N HIS A 558 -17.10 13.07 22.58
CA HIS A 558 -18.27 13.63 21.93
C HIS A 558 -19.14 14.39 22.96
N PRO A 559 -19.49 15.66 22.71
CA PRO A 559 -20.16 16.51 23.70
C PRO A 559 -21.53 16.00 24.16
N GLU A 560 -22.21 15.19 23.33
CA GLU A 560 -23.54 14.64 23.65
C GLU A 560 -23.50 13.15 24.02
N GLU A 561 -22.51 12.39 23.53
CA GLU A 561 -22.48 10.92 23.63
C GLU A 561 -21.36 10.40 24.54
N GLY A 562 -20.54 11.30 25.07
CA GLY A 562 -19.39 10.97 25.89
C GLY A 562 -18.27 10.35 25.05
N LEU A 563 -17.49 9.48 25.69
CA LEU A 563 -16.28 8.90 25.11
C LEU A 563 -16.61 7.83 24.06
N LEU A 564 -16.27 8.09 22.80
CA LEU A 564 -16.50 7.17 21.68
C LEU A 564 -15.21 6.43 21.29
N SER A 565 -15.35 5.14 20.94
CA SER A 565 -14.27 4.30 20.43
C SER A 565 -14.01 4.54 18.93
N PRO A 566 -12.80 4.26 18.42
CA PRO A 566 -12.45 4.41 17.00
C PRO A 566 -13.42 3.71 16.06
N ALA A 567 -13.89 2.51 16.43
CA ALA A 567 -14.81 1.72 15.62
C ALA A 567 -16.11 2.45 15.24
N ARG A 568 -16.51 3.51 15.97
CA ARG A 568 -17.70 4.31 15.62
C ARG A 568 -17.43 5.39 14.57
N PHE A 569 -16.19 5.85 14.40
CA PHE A 569 -15.91 7.05 13.58
C PHE A 569 -14.71 6.93 12.64
N ILE A 570 -13.83 5.94 12.80
CA ILE A 570 -12.58 5.86 12.03
C ILE A 570 -12.85 5.66 10.52
N ASP A 571 -13.81 4.80 10.16
CA ASP A 571 -14.23 4.60 8.77
C ASP A 571 -14.76 5.90 8.13
N ILE A 572 -15.40 6.75 8.94
CA ILE A 572 -15.93 8.04 8.51
C ILE A 572 -14.79 9.01 8.28
N VAL A 573 -13.80 9.06 9.19
CA VAL A 573 -12.59 9.86 9.05
C VAL A 573 -11.85 9.47 7.77
N GLU A 574 -11.61 8.18 7.57
CA GLU A 574 -10.90 7.62 6.41
C GLU A 574 -11.58 7.97 5.08
N ALA A 575 -12.92 7.94 5.04
CA ALA A 575 -13.70 8.30 3.86
C ALA A 575 -13.83 9.83 3.65
N SER A 576 -13.43 10.65 4.62
CA SER A 576 -13.60 12.11 4.58
C SER A 576 -12.37 12.86 4.10
N SER A 577 -12.54 14.14 3.73
CA SER A 577 -11.42 15.05 3.48
C SER A 577 -10.65 15.45 4.74
N SER A 578 -11.11 15.04 5.92
CA SER A 578 -10.49 15.38 7.21
C SER A 578 -9.45 14.36 7.67
N ARG A 579 -9.31 13.21 6.99
CA ARG A 579 -8.30 12.17 7.29
C ARG A 579 -6.91 12.76 7.52
N GLN A 580 -6.37 13.50 6.56
CA GLN A 580 -5.02 14.09 6.69
C GLN A 580 -4.90 14.97 7.94
N ARG A 581 -5.87 15.85 8.22
CA ARG A 581 -5.83 16.72 9.42
C ARG A 581 -5.92 15.93 10.71
N PHE A 582 -6.74 14.88 10.72
CA PHE A 582 -6.90 13.98 11.83
C PHE A 582 -5.59 13.26 12.16
N THR A 583 -4.96 12.61 11.17
CA THR A 583 -3.68 11.92 11.34
C THR A 583 -2.58 12.86 11.83
N LEU A 584 -2.53 14.09 11.31
CA LEU A 584 -1.57 15.11 11.76
C LEU A 584 -1.73 15.45 13.25
N GLY A 585 -2.96 15.58 13.74
CA GLY A 585 -3.24 15.81 15.16
C GLY A 585 -2.79 14.65 16.03
N LEU A 586 -3.09 13.40 15.62
CA LEU A 586 -2.66 12.21 16.35
C LEU A 586 -1.14 12.09 16.46
N VAL A 587 -0.42 12.40 15.38
CA VAL A 587 1.05 12.39 15.37
C VAL A 587 1.62 13.39 16.40
N GLN A 588 1.04 14.59 16.50
CA GLN A 588 1.48 15.58 17.46
C GLN A 588 1.20 15.15 18.90
N GLU A 589 -0.01 14.62 19.19
CA GLU A 589 -0.36 14.15 20.53
C GLU A 589 0.47 12.94 20.95
N ALA A 590 0.74 12.01 20.05
CA ALA A 590 1.62 10.86 20.32
C ALA A 590 3.06 11.31 20.58
N ALA A 591 3.58 12.29 19.84
CA ALA A 591 4.91 12.83 20.07
C ALA A 591 5.02 13.53 21.43
N LYS A 592 4.00 14.30 21.83
CA LYS A 592 3.90 14.91 23.18
C LYS A 592 3.89 13.85 24.27
N ALA A 593 3.09 12.80 24.10
CA ALA A 593 3.01 11.69 25.05
C ALA A 593 4.36 10.97 25.18
N SER A 594 5.04 10.71 24.06
CA SER A 594 6.35 10.05 24.04
C SER A 594 7.41 10.90 24.76
N ARG A 595 7.45 12.21 24.48
CA ARG A 595 8.31 13.16 25.22
C ARG A 595 8.03 13.12 26.73
N ARG A 596 6.76 13.06 27.12
CA ARG A 596 6.37 13.03 28.54
C ARG A 596 6.85 11.77 29.25
N LEU A 597 6.73 10.60 28.61
CA LEU A 597 7.27 9.34 29.13
C LEU A 597 8.79 9.43 29.32
N ARG A 598 9.48 10.00 28.33
CA ARG A 598 10.93 10.20 28.37
C ARG A 598 11.38 11.16 29.47
N ASP A 599 10.66 12.26 29.70
CA ASP A 599 10.94 13.19 30.81
C ASP A 599 10.85 12.50 32.18
N LEU A 600 10.05 11.44 32.28
CA LEU A 600 9.92 10.62 33.48
C LEU A 600 10.92 9.46 33.53
N GLY A 601 11.77 9.32 32.51
CA GLY A 601 12.81 8.29 32.44
C GLY A 601 12.40 6.99 31.75
N HIS A 602 11.18 6.92 31.17
CA HIS A 602 10.71 5.75 30.47
C HIS A 602 10.95 5.87 28.96
N SER A 603 11.75 4.96 28.41
CA SER A 603 12.01 4.85 26.97
C SER A 603 11.12 3.77 26.35
N ILE A 604 9.84 4.09 26.19
CA ILE A 604 8.81 3.16 25.72
C ILE A 604 8.27 3.65 24.35
N PRO A 605 8.38 2.86 23.27
CA PRO A 605 7.82 3.22 21.98
C PRO A 605 6.31 3.43 22.06
N ILE A 606 5.83 4.53 21.48
CA ILE A 606 4.41 4.76 21.25
C ILE A 606 4.09 4.41 19.80
N SER A 607 3.17 3.47 19.63
CA SER A 607 2.74 2.96 18.33
C SER A 607 1.51 3.72 17.83
N ILE A 608 1.55 4.16 16.57
CA ILE A 608 0.50 4.98 15.94
C ILE A 608 0.00 4.27 14.68
N ASN A 609 -1.31 4.12 14.57
CA ASN A 609 -1.96 3.49 13.43
C ASN A 609 -1.98 4.39 12.19
N PHE A 610 -1.47 3.88 11.06
CA PHE A 610 -1.43 4.55 9.76
C PHE A 610 -2.13 3.70 8.70
N SER A 611 -2.99 4.33 7.90
CA SER A 611 -3.46 3.71 6.66
C SER A 611 -2.37 3.75 5.59
N GLY A 612 -2.46 2.90 4.55
CA GLY A 612 -1.52 3.00 3.42
C GLY A 612 -1.62 4.33 2.66
N TYR A 613 -2.71 5.09 2.80
CA TYR A 613 -2.81 6.45 2.28
C TYR A 613 -2.02 7.45 3.13
N ASP A 614 -2.02 7.31 4.46
CA ASP A 614 -1.17 8.13 5.35
C ASP A 614 0.30 7.83 5.09
N SER A 615 0.66 6.55 4.91
CA SER A 615 2.01 6.07 4.59
C SER A 615 2.59 6.68 3.30
N ALA A 616 1.74 7.08 2.35
CA ALA A 616 2.16 7.72 1.10
C ALA A 616 1.97 9.24 1.09
N ASP A 617 1.39 9.82 2.14
CA ASP A 617 1.13 11.25 2.23
C ASP A 617 2.35 12.00 2.76
N LEU A 618 3.01 12.74 1.84
CA LEU A 618 4.20 13.53 2.18
C LEU A 618 3.99 14.55 3.30
N LYS A 619 2.76 15.07 3.49
CA LYS A 619 2.50 16.02 4.57
C LYS A 619 2.45 15.33 5.92
N VAL A 620 1.85 14.14 5.99
CA VAL A 620 1.82 13.33 7.22
C VAL A 620 3.25 12.93 7.59
N MET A 621 4.03 12.46 6.62
CA MET A 621 5.44 12.10 6.82
C MET A 621 6.27 13.29 7.29
N SER A 622 6.11 14.45 6.64
CA SER A 622 6.81 15.68 7.04
C SER A 622 6.44 16.12 8.44
N ALA A 623 5.17 15.99 8.85
CA ALA A 623 4.74 16.36 10.19
C ALA A 623 5.28 15.42 11.25
N LEU A 624 5.35 14.11 10.97
CA LEU A 624 6.00 13.16 11.86
C LEU A 624 7.48 13.50 12.06
N TYR A 625 8.19 13.79 10.97
CA TYR A 625 9.58 14.26 11.04
C TYR A 625 9.72 15.53 11.88
N SER A 626 8.87 16.53 11.64
CA SER A 626 8.89 17.78 12.41
C SER A 626 8.58 17.55 13.88
N SER A 627 7.61 16.69 14.22
CA SER A 627 7.27 16.36 15.60
C SER A 627 8.41 15.63 16.31
N ILE A 628 9.07 14.66 15.66
CA ILE A 628 10.25 13.98 16.21
C ILE A 628 11.34 14.99 16.56
N ALA A 629 11.63 15.92 15.64
CA ALA A 629 12.63 16.97 15.86
C ALA A 629 12.22 17.98 16.93
N GLU A 630 10.97 18.46 16.91
CA GLU A 630 10.44 19.47 17.83
C GLU A 630 10.43 18.98 19.28
N PHE A 631 9.99 17.73 19.49
CA PHE A 631 9.91 17.12 20.81
C PHE A 631 11.21 16.42 21.25
N GLY A 632 12.26 16.41 20.41
CA GLY A 632 13.54 15.78 20.73
C GLY A 632 13.39 14.28 21.02
N LEU A 633 12.62 13.60 20.19
CA LEU A 633 12.44 12.15 20.25
C LEU A 633 13.67 11.47 19.62
N GLU A 634 14.06 10.30 20.13
CA GLU A 634 15.15 9.50 19.57
C GLU A 634 14.59 8.29 18.80
N ALA A 635 15.49 7.57 18.12
CA ALA A 635 15.17 6.31 17.49
C ALA A 635 14.54 5.33 18.49
N GLY A 636 13.39 4.76 18.12
CA GLY A 636 12.64 3.81 18.93
C GLY A 636 11.60 4.41 19.86
N ASP A 637 11.39 5.73 19.86
CA ASP A 637 10.32 6.38 20.64
C ASP A 637 8.95 6.29 19.98
N ILE A 638 8.93 6.18 18.65
CA ILE A 638 7.72 6.10 17.84
C ILE A 638 7.79 4.83 16.99
N GLU A 639 6.67 4.13 16.96
CA GLU A 639 6.41 3.00 16.07
C GLU A 639 5.19 3.32 15.20
N ILE A 640 5.22 2.95 13.93
CA ILE A 640 4.06 3.06 13.05
C ILE A 640 3.50 1.68 12.82
N GLU A 641 2.19 1.55 13.03
CA GLU A 641 1.44 0.33 12.75
C GLU A 641 0.67 0.50 11.45
N MET A 642 0.89 -0.41 10.51
CA MET A 642 0.23 -0.42 9.22
C MET A 642 -0.70 -1.61 9.10
N LEU A 643 -1.97 -1.36 8.78
CA LEU A 643 -2.94 -2.43 8.50
C LEU A 643 -2.50 -3.28 7.30
N GLU A 644 -2.78 -4.58 7.37
CA GLU A 644 -2.39 -5.56 6.34
C GLU A 644 -2.97 -5.26 4.93
N THR A 645 -4.06 -4.48 4.81
CA THR A 645 -4.90 -4.41 3.60
C THR A 645 -4.24 -3.84 2.33
N GLU A 646 -4.51 -4.49 1.18
CA GLU A 646 -4.14 -3.97 -0.14
C GLU A 646 -4.70 -2.57 -0.36
N THR A 647 -3.82 -1.59 -0.53
CA THR A 647 -4.19 -0.23 -0.89
C THR A 647 -4.06 -0.02 -2.40
N SER A 648 -4.77 0.96 -2.94
CA SER A 648 -4.60 1.38 -4.35
C SER A 648 -3.26 2.09 -4.60
N VAL A 649 -2.47 2.30 -3.55
CA VAL A 649 -1.18 2.98 -3.58
C VAL A 649 -0.10 1.98 -4.00
N GLU A 650 0.80 2.40 -4.88
CA GLU A 650 1.91 1.57 -5.35
C GLU A 650 2.83 1.15 -4.18
N LEU A 651 3.07 -0.16 -4.03
CA LEU A 651 3.92 -0.73 -2.97
C LEU A 651 5.31 -0.09 -2.91
N GLU A 652 5.92 0.25 -4.05
CA GLU A 652 7.22 0.93 -4.09
C GLU A 652 7.20 2.30 -3.41
N THR A 653 6.07 3.01 -3.47
CA THR A 653 5.91 4.31 -2.82
C THR A 653 5.82 4.15 -1.31
N ILE A 654 5.04 3.17 -0.84
CA ILE A 654 4.94 2.84 0.59
C ILE A 654 6.30 2.39 1.12
N ALA A 655 6.98 1.47 0.43
CA ALA A 655 8.28 0.96 0.83
C ALA A 655 9.33 2.07 0.94
N ARG A 656 9.33 3.04 0.00
CA ARG A 656 10.26 4.18 0.03
C ARG A 656 9.99 5.11 1.20
N SER A 657 8.71 5.46 1.45
CA SER A 657 8.33 6.31 2.59
C SER A 657 8.70 5.66 3.92
N MET A 658 8.42 4.35 4.06
CA MET A 658 8.75 3.60 5.27
C MET A 658 10.26 3.46 5.47
N GLY A 659 11.02 3.25 4.38
CA GLY A 659 12.48 3.25 4.43
C GLY A 659 13.04 4.57 4.98
N ALA A 660 12.50 5.70 4.52
CA ALA A 660 12.90 7.02 5.02
C ALA A 660 12.57 7.23 6.50
N LEU A 661 11.41 6.77 6.97
CA LEU A 661 11.04 6.82 8.39
C LEU A 661 11.95 5.94 9.25
N ARG A 662 12.32 4.77 8.74
CA ARG A 662 13.23 3.86 9.43
C ARG A 662 14.64 4.42 9.54
N GLU A 663 15.13 5.15 8.53
CA GLU A 663 16.39 5.90 8.60
C GLU A 663 16.38 6.99 9.70
N LEU A 664 15.20 7.50 10.05
CA LEU A 664 15.00 8.43 11.16
C LEU A 664 14.85 7.74 12.52
N GLY A 665 14.90 6.40 12.54
CA GLY A 665 14.77 5.61 13.76
C GLY A 665 13.33 5.31 14.18
N VAL A 666 12.34 5.52 13.31
CA VAL A 666 10.96 5.08 13.55
C VAL A 666 10.85 3.59 13.26
N SER A 667 10.30 2.82 14.20
CA SER A 667 10.04 1.38 14.00
C SER A 667 8.78 1.18 13.18
N ILE A 668 8.75 0.18 12.30
CA ILE A 668 7.57 -0.13 11.48
C ILE A 668 7.01 -1.50 11.86
N ALA A 669 5.72 -1.56 12.16
CA ALA A 669 4.99 -2.78 12.47
C ALA A 669 3.82 -2.99 11.49
N ILE A 670 3.52 -4.24 11.20
CA ILE A 670 2.32 -4.64 10.45
C ILE A 670 1.26 -5.10 11.43
N ASP A 671 0.05 -4.61 11.24
CA ASP A 671 -1.11 -4.88 12.08
C ASP A 671 -2.11 -5.84 11.42
N ASP A 672 -2.96 -6.48 12.23
CA ASP A 672 -4.02 -7.42 11.81
C ASP A 672 -3.54 -8.65 11.00
N PHE A 673 -2.29 -9.09 11.17
CA PHE A 673 -1.72 -10.15 10.34
C PHE A 673 -2.49 -11.46 10.45
N GLY A 674 -2.97 -11.94 9.29
CA GLY A 674 -3.66 -13.23 9.14
C GLY A 674 -5.19 -13.15 8.98
N THR A 675 -5.74 -11.93 8.93
CA THR A 675 -7.17 -11.69 8.65
C THR A 675 -7.44 -11.32 7.18
N GLY A 676 -6.39 -10.95 6.43
CA GLY A 676 -6.47 -10.36 5.10
C GLY A 676 -6.07 -11.24 3.90
N GLN A 677 -6.15 -10.65 2.71
CA GLN A 677 -5.78 -11.22 1.40
C GLN A 677 -4.31 -10.95 1.00
N SER A 678 -3.49 -10.38 1.90
CA SER A 678 -2.21 -9.83 1.49
C SER A 678 -1.23 -10.93 1.13
N SER A 679 -0.63 -10.79 -0.05
CA SER A 679 0.38 -11.74 -0.47
C SER A 679 1.61 -11.61 0.44
N LEU A 680 2.18 -12.73 0.88
CA LEU A 680 3.51 -12.77 1.53
C LEU A 680 4.58 -11.98 0.76
N ALA A 681 4.42 -11.87 -0.57
CA ALA A 681 5.27 -11.07 -1.43
C ALA A 681 5.16 -9.55 -1.17
N TYR A 682 3.98 -9.06 -0.74
CA TYR A 682 3.79 -7.67 -0.33
C TYR A 682 4.62 -7.36 0.92
N LEU A 683 4.49 -8.18 1.96
CA LEU A 683 5.20 -8.02 3.23
C LEU A 683 6.72 -8.20 3.09
N ALA A 684 7.16 -9.15 2.27
CA ALA A 684 8.59 -9.41 2.06
C ALA A 684 9.37 -8.23 1.45
N ASN A 685 8.68 -7.26 0.85
CA ASN A 685 9.29 -6.07 0.24
C ASN A 685 9.19 -4.80 1.10
N LEU A 686 8.53 -4.87 2.26
CA LEU A 686 8.41 -3.74 3.18
C LEU A 686 9.51 -3.79 4.26
N PRO A 687 10.07 -2.64 4.66
CA PRO A 687 11.07 -2.57 5.71
C PRO A 687 10.42 -2.66 7.10
N VAL A 688 9.85 -3.83 7.42
CA VAL A 688 9.08 -4.11 8.64
C VAL A 688 9.99 -4.64 9.76
N ASP A 689 9.79 -4.16 10.98
CA ASP A 689 10.51 -4.59 12.19
C ASP A 689 9.66 -5.53 13.07
N ALA A 690 8.32 -5.42 13.03
CA ALA A 690 7.40 -6.24 13.81
C ALA A 690 6.11 -6.63 13.07
N VAL A 691 5.50 -7.74 13.47
CA VAL A 691 4.20 -8.23 12.98
C VAL A 691 3.29 -8.51 14.17
N LYS A 692 2.11 -7.90 14.17
CA LYS A 692 1.06 -8.07 15.17
C LYS A 692 0.07 -9.13 14.66
N ILE A 693 -0.09 -10.18 15.45
CA ILE A 693 -0.94 -11.34 15.16
C ILE A 693 -2.32 -11.04 15.69
N ASP A 694 -3.31 -11.00 14.78
CA ASP A 694 -4.68 -10.67 15.14
C ASP A 694 -5.26 -11.65 16.18
N ARG A 695 -6.14 -11.12 17.02
CA ARG A 695 -6.84 -11.83 18.09
C ARG A 695 -7.54 -13.11 17.59
N SER A 696 -8.06 -13.13 16.36
CA SER A 696 -8.75 -14.33 15.83
C SER A 696 -7.84 -15.56 15.77
N LEU A 697 -6.53 -15.37 15.56
CA LEU A 697 -5.53 -16.44 15.54
C LEU A 697 -5.08 -16.86 16.94
N VAL A 698 -5.09 -15.94 17.91
CA VAL A 698 -4.68 -16.20 19.30
C VAL A 698 -5.83 -16.76 20.15
N SER A 699 -7.07 -16.37 19.87
CA SER A 699 -8.23 -16.70 20.70
C SER A 699 -8.52 -18.21 20.83
N PHE A 700 -8.75 -18.64 22.06
CA PHE A 700 -8.99 -20.04 22.46
C PHE A 700 -10.38 -20.58 22.13
N VAL A 701 -11.22 -19.83 21.40
CA VAL A 701 -12.61 -20.20 21.10
C VAL A 701 -12.69 -21.46 20.21
N ASP A 702 -11.61 -21.84 19.53
CA ASP A 702 -11.55 -23.01 18.64
C ASP A 702 -10.20 -23.73 18.81
N GLN A 703 -10.15 -24.76 19.68
CA GLN A 703 -8.98 -25.62 19.84
C GLN A 703 -8.84 -26.55 18.62
N SER A 704 -8.23 -26.04 17.57
CA SER A 704 -7.83 -26.87 16.43
C SER A 704 -6.31 -26.93 16.34
N ASP A 705 -5.75 -28.12 16.15
CA ASP A 705 -4.33 -28.34 15.81
C ASP A 705 -3.88 -27.44 14.63
N LYS A 706 -4.84 -27.01 13.80
CA LYS A 706 -4.65 -26.07 12.70
C LYS A 706 -4.25 -24.66 13.15
N LYS A 707 -4.87 -24.10 14.21
CA LYS A 707 -4.50 -22.75 14.69
C LYS A 707 -3.08 -22.73 15.23
N GLN A 708 -2.71 -23.75 16.00
CA GLN A 708 -1.35 -23.91 16.50
C GLN A 708 -0.34 -24.03 15.34
N ALA A 709 -0.63 -24.86 14.34
CA ALA A 709 0.20 -24.98 13.14
C ALA A 709 0.36 -23.65 12.37
N VAL A 710 -0.69 -22.82 12.32
CA VAL A 710 -0.62 -21.47 11.73
C VAL A 710 0.32 -20.59 12.54
N LEU A 711 0.16 -20.50 13.86
CA LEU A 711 1.03 -19.69 14.71
C LEU A 711 2.50 -20.15 14.65
N GLU A 712 2.76 -21.45 14.60
CA GLU A 712 4.12 -22.01 14.39
C GLU A 712 4.72 -21.64 13.02
N ALA A 713 3.89 -21.60 11.97
CA ALA A 713 4.30 -21.14 10.65
C ALA A 713 4.62 -19.64 10.65
N VAL A 714 3.79 -18.81 11.30
CA VAL A 714 4.05 -17.37 11.47
C VAL A 714 5.34 -17.13 12.24
N LYS A 715 5.58 -17.87 13.32
CA LYS A 715 6.84 -17.83 14.06
C LYS A 715 8.04 -18.16 13.18
N SER A 716 7.99 -19.28 12.46
CA SER A 716 9.07 -19.73 11.58
C SER A 716 9.38 -18.71 10.49
N MET A 717 8.36 -18.01 10.00
CA MET A 717 8.51 -16.92 9.04
C MET A 717 9.18 -15.71 9.69
N SER A 718 8.68 -15.29 10.85
CA SER A 718 9.22 -14.18 11.62
C SER A 718 10.73 -14.31 11.87
N GLU A 719 11.17 -15.51 12.28
CA GLU A 719 12.60 -15.80 12.52
C GLU A 719 13.45 -15.66 11.25
N ARG A 720 12.92 -16.01 10.08
CA ARG A 720 13.63 -15.91 8.80
C ARG A 720 13.74 -14.48 8.29
N PHE A 721 12.70 -13.68 8.49
CA PHE A 721 12.69 -12.27 8.09
C PHE A 721 13.28 -11.34 9.16
N GLY A 722 13.48 -11.84 10.39
CA GLY A 722 13.98 -11.04 11.52
C GLY A 722 12.91 -10.14 12.15
N TRP A 723 11.62 -10.47 11.99
CA TRP A 723 10.52 -9.71 12.57
C TRP A 723 10.31 -10.07 14.04
N LYS A 724 9.90 -9.08 14.84
CA LYS A 724 9.31 -9.33 16.17
C LYS A 724 7.85 -9.72 16.01
N LEU A 725 7.36 -10.57 16.91
CA LEU A 725 5.95 -10.98 16.95
C LEU A 725 5.27 -10.40 18.18
N VAL A 726 4.09 -9.81 17.95
CA VAL A 726 3.22 -9.27 18.99
C VAL A 726 1.88 -10.00 18.90
N ALA A 727 1.41 -10.62 19.98
CA ALA A 727 0.08 -11.22 20.03
C ALA A 727 -0.96 -10.19 20.49
N GLU A 728 -2.05 -10.04 19.74
CA GLU A 728 -3.12 -9.12 20.08
C GLU A 728 -4.32 -9.79 20.73
N GLY A 729 -5.05 -9.01 21.53
CA GLY A 729 -6.30 -9.45 22.15
C GLY A 729 -6.14 -10.63 23.11
N VAL A 730 -5.00 -10.70 23.82
CA VAL A 730 -4.78 -11.67 24.89
C VAL A 730 -5.62 -11.28 26.11
N GLU A 731 -6.64 -12.09 26.41
CA GLU A 731 -7.60 -11.83 27.48
C GLU A 731 -7.57 -12.89 28.58
N ARG A 732 -6.94 -14.05 28.33
CA ARG A 732 -6.89 -15.17 29.27
C ARG A 732 -5.47 -15.68 29.50
N GLU A 733 -5.25 -16.28 30.67
CA GLU A 733 -3.97 -16.89 31.04
C GLU A 733 -3.59 -18.06 30.11
N GLU A 734 -4.58 -18.79 29.60
CA GLU A 734 -4.34 -19.87 28.64
C GLU A 734 -3.82 -19.33 27.28
N GLU A 735 -4.34 -18.19 26.83
CA GLU A 735 -3.87 -17.47 25.63
C GLU A 735 -2.43 -17.00 25.82
N LEU A 736 -2.12 -16.46 27.00
CA LEU A 736 -0.77 -16.07 27.38
C LEU A 736 0.21 -17.26 27.41
N ALA A 737 -0.21 -18.39 28.00
CA ALA A 737 0.60 -19.60 28.08
C ALA A 737 0.93 -20.15 26.68
N LEU A 738 -0.04 -20.18 25.77
CA LEU A 738 0.16 -20.58 24.39
C LEU A 738 1.15 -19.66 23.67
N CYS A 739 1.01 -18.34 23.83
CA CYS A 739 1.93 -17.37 23.23
C CYS A 739 3.38 -17.60 23.69
N ARG A 740 3.58 -17.91 24.98
CA ARG A 740 4.90 -18.23 25.55
C ARG A 740 5.45 -19.56 25.04
N GLU A 741 4.61 -20.60 24.94
CA GLU A 741 5.01 -21.92 24.41
C GLU A 741 5.49 -21.81 22.96
N ILE A 742 4.73 -21.08 22.14
CA ILE A 742 5.08 -20.83 20.75
C ILE A 742 6.33 -19.95 20.66
N GLY A 743 6.61 -19.09 21.64
CA GLY A 743 7.76 -18.19 21.64
C GLY A 743 7.46 -16.88 20.90
N ILE A 744 6.26 -16.34 21.11
CA ILE A 744 5.91 -14.97 20.71
C ILE A 744 6.64 -13.99 21.65
N HIS A 745 7.12 -12.88 21.10
CA HIS A 745 8.02 -11.96 21.81
C HIS A 745 7.28 -11.00 22.74
N GLN A 746 6.12 -10.50 22.30
CA GLN A 746 5.33 -9.49 23.00
C GLN A 746 3.84 -9.84 22.96
N ALA A 747 3.06 -9.32 23.91
CA ALA A 747 1.61 -9.44 23.90
C ALA A 747 0.92 -8.14 24.34
N GLN A 748 -0.31 -7.98 23.86
CA GLN A 748 -1.21 -6.89 24.21
C GLN A 748 -2.64 -7.45 24.36
N GLY A 749 -3.39 -6.91 25.31
CA GLY A 749 -4.78 -7.30 25.53
C GLY A 749 -5.27 -7.00 26.94
N TYR A 750 -6.56 -7.28 27.17
CA TYR A 750 -7.25 -6.90 28.41
C TYR A 750 -6.80 -7.73 29.62
N LEU A 751 -6.06 -8.82 29.42
CA LEU A 751 -5.40 -9.54 30.51
C LEU A 751 -4.43 -8.61 31.27
N PHE A 752 -3.77 -7.69 30.57
CA PHE A 752 -2.79 -6.77 31.16
C PHE A 752 -3.44 -5.44 31.55
N SER A 753 -4.05 -4.77 30.57
CA SER A 753 -4.78 -3.52 30.78
C SER A 753 -5.67 -3.21 29.57
N PRO A 754 -6.87 -2.64 29.78
CA PRO A 754 -7.55 -1.94 28.70
C PRO A 754 -6.75 -0.70 28.27
N PRO A 755 -7.11 -0.05 27.15
CA PRO A 755 -6.58 1.27 26.82
C PRO A 755 -6.95 2.27 27.93
N VAL A 756 -5.98 3.04 28.41
CA VAL A 756 -6.17 4.01 29.52
C VAL A 756 -5.57 5.38 29.18
N PRO A 757 -5.99 6.48 29.84
CA PRO A 757 -5.37 7.79 29.66
C PRO A 757 -3.87 7.79 29.97
N LEU A 758 -3.13 8.77 29.45
CA LEU A 758 -1.67 8.86 29.65
C LEU A 758 -1.24 8.87 31.12
N SER A 759 -2.01 9.54 32.00
CA SER A 759 -1.73 9.57 33.45
C SER A 759 -1.72 8.17 34.05
N ASP A 760 -2.74 7.39 33.73
CA ASP A 760 -2.98 6.06 34.28
C ASP A 760 -1.98 5.07 33.66
N PHE A 761 -1.62 5.27 32.39
CA PHE A 761 -0.55 4.52 31.73
C PHE A 761 0.81 4.75 32.40
N ILE A 762 1.15 6.00 32.74
CA ILE A 762 2.39 6.32 33.46
C ILE A 762 2.42 5.62 34.84
N GLU A 763 1.30 5.64 35.57
CA GLU A 763 1.19 4.93 36.85
C GLU A 763 1.35 3.41 36.68
N PHE A 764 0.74 2.84 35.62
CA PHE A 764 0.88 1.43 35.29
C PHE A 764 2.32 1.03 34.98
N VAL A 765 3.05 1.84 34.19
CA VAL A 765 4.48 1.61 33.88
C VAL A 765 5.32 1.66 35.16
N ALA A 766 5.12 2.66 36.00
CA ALA A 766 5.86 2.79 37.26
C ALA A 766 5.61 1.63 38.22
N ALA A 767 4.37 1.12 38.29
CA ALA A 767 4.02 -0.04 39.11
C ALA A 767 4.65 -1.34 38.57
N ALA A 768 4.67 -1.53 37.25
CA ALA A 768 5.27 -2.71 36.62
C ALA A 768 6.81 -2.77 36.82
N GLU A 769 7.49 -1.63 36.91
CA GLU A 769 8.93 -1.55 37.23
C GLU A 769 9.23 -1.86 38.71
N LEU A 770 8.30 -1.58 39.63
CA LEU A 770 8.47 -1.81 41.07
C LEU A 770 8.45 -3.31 41.46
N GLU A 771 7.71 -4.16 40.75
CA GLU A 771 7.75 -5.62 40.97
C GLU A 771 9.12 -6.24 40.61
N ILE A 772 9.91 -5.58 39.75
CA ILE A 772 11.26 -6.02 39.35
C ILE A 772 12.31 -5.72 40.44
N SER A 773 12.00 -4.81 41.39
CA SER A 773 12.94 -4.36 42.42
C SER A 773 12.93 -5.22 43.70
N HIS A 774 12.03 -6.19 43.82
CA HIS A 774 11.81 -6.99 45.05
C HIS A 774 11.88 -8.52 44.84
N CYS A 775 12.52 -8.99 43.77
CA CYS A 775 12.86 -10.41 43.57
C CYS A 775 14.37 -10.61 43.43
#